data_AF-A0A7W5K056-F1
#
_entry.id   AF-A0A7W5K056-F1
#
_cell.length_a   1.000
_cell.length_b   1.000
_cell.length_c   1.000
_cell.angle_alpha   90.00
_cell.angle_beta   90.00
_cell.angle_gamma   90.00
#
_symmetry.space_group_name_H-M   'P 1'
#
loop_
_entity.id
_entity.type
_entity.pdbx_description
1 polymer ?
#
loop_
_entity_poly.entity_id
_entity_poly.type
_entity_poly.pdbx_seq_one_letter_code
_entity_poly.pdbx_strand_id
1 'polypeptide(L)'
;MESEQRRPLVAFAAEDLGHGRDRHGRLDSVVLPRLTLALHEGERVALLGQSGSGKSTLLAELRERLGRRAAWCPQHHGLVPALAVYHNVYMGRLPEHSALANLWNLVRPLRQPWREVEALCEQLGLAGLLRRPVGRLSGGQRQRVAIARALYQGRALFLGDEPVASVDPHQALRLLALIDARHTTQVVALHQRELALTHFDRVWGLRDGRLVIDAPSRDLRLADLDALYPDADAPAGSPREAATPAMPGPEALPCARGRPASSAVVSDLQVGAALRAGPAMSEALSRHPHPGHGRHWWRGDSTGLKLARHTLALVALAVLLMPFADLAIHTREPWTELGRMALGMAWPAWGSLESPLTAIGLTVAVAIWGTLAGVVLGFPLALLFARSRLVRAGCAFVRAIHELFWALLFLQVFGLSALTALAALAIPYAGIFAKVYAEILEQAPRAPRDALPPGSGRLSRFVYAELPLAWAQLVAYTRYRFECALRASVLLGFVGLPTLGFHLETAFREGRYHEAGALLWLFYLLIASLPWWGHRRLVPVLLVGGAWLLGPWPSVDGALLWRFVSEDIWPPALLAGDWAGLTAWLSRIPALGPAIGNTLLLGLLGTVGALAVALLLWPLASRHFGNRASRLAGRGLLVALRSTPELMLAFLFLLLLGPSLLPAWLALALHNGALIAFLVARHADALAPGMPGLPASGRYAYELLPRLYPGMLALLYYRAEVILRETAILGMLGVATLGFYIEEGFDYLLFDVAFFLLLVTAALNIAVDALSRRLRPREAPIEDPCSR
;
A
#
# COMPACT_ATOMS: atom_id res chain seq x y z
N MET A 1 60.77 16.93 26.45
CA MET A 1 60.04 15.68 26.73
C MET A 1 59.00 15.53 25.65
N GLU A 2 59.33 14.70 24.66
CA GLU A 2 58.54 14.43 23.46
C GLU A 2 57.14 13.96 23.82
N SER A 3 56.16 14.53 23.12
CA SER A 3 54.80 14.03 23.03
C SER A 3 54.84 12.59 22.53
N GLU A 4 54.61 11.62 23.42
CA GLU A 4 54.22 10.26 23.04
C GLU A 4 53.07 10.38 22.04
N GLN A 5 53.35 10.12 20.77
CA GLN A 5 52.37 10.16 19.69
C GLN A 5 51.32 9.08 19.95
N ARG A 6 50.25 9.45 20.65
CA ARG A 6 49.06 8.60 20.82
C ARG A 6 48.60 8.19 19.43
N ARG A 7 48.60 6.89 19.14
CA ARG A 7 48.09 6.38 17.86
C ARG A 7 46.62 6.81 17.70
N PRO A 8 46.22 7.36 16.55
CA PRO A 8 44.84 7.76 16.33
C PRO A 8 43.91 6.54 16.28
N LEU A 9 42.75 6.65 16.90
CA LEU A 9 41.68 5.64 16.85
C LEU A 9 41.10 5.52 15.45
N VAL A 10 40.96 6.66 14.76
CA VAL A 10 40.58 6.77 13.35
C VAL A 10 41.35 7.94 12.76
N ALA A 11 41.94 7.74 11.58
CA ALA A 11 42.50 8.80 10.77
C ALA A 11 41.92 8.72 9.35
N PHE A 12 41.73 9.88 8.74
CA PHE A 12 41.44 10.05 7.32
C PHE A 12 42.61 10.83 6.72
N ALA A 13 43.14 10.35 5.59
CA ALA A 13 44.31 10.94 4.94
C ALA A 13 43.97 11.34 3.50
N ALA A 14 43.48 12.58 3.33
CA ALA A 14 43.06 13.14 2.06
C ALA A 14 42.06 12.26 1.27
N GLU A 15 41.07 11.70 1.96
CA GLU A 15 40.10 10.77 1.39
C GLU A 15 38.84 11.50 0.90
N ASP A 16 38.29 11.07 -0.23
CA ASP A 16 36.99 11.55 -0.74
C ASP A 16 35.86 10.67 -0.18
N LEU A 17 34.97 11.26 0.64
CA LEU A 17 33.94 10.51 1.36
C LEU A 17 32.53 11.01 1.05
N GLY A 18 31.56 10.09 1.18
CA GLY A 18 30.15 10.32 0.91
C GLY A 18 29.86 10.49 -0.58
N HIS A 19 29.06 9.59 -1.14
CA HIS A 19 28.57 9.71 -2.51
C HIS A 19 27.10 10.16 -2.51
N GLY A 20 26.86 11.41 -2.89
CA GLY A 20 25.54 11.95 -3.16
C GLY A 20 24.89 11.27 -4.37
N ARG A 21 23.58 11.04 -4.28
CA ARG A 21 22.79 10.54 -5.42
C ARG A 21 22.24 11.71 -6.21
N ASP A 22 22.40 11.67 -7.53
CA ASP A 22 21.80 12.62 -8.45
C ASP A 22 20.26 12.45 -8.50
N ARG A 23 19.61 13.31 -9.28
CA ARG A 23 18.14 13.34 -9.49
C ARG A 23 17.59 12.03 -10.09
N HIS A 24 18.46 11.15 -10.60
CA HIS A 24 18.15 9.87 -11.23
C HIS A 24 18.63 8.67 -10.39
N GLY A 25 19.17 8.90 -9.19
CA GLY A 25 19.63 7.86 -8.27
C GLY A 25 21.04 7.29 -8.55
N ARG A 26 21.83 7.91 -9.43
CA ARG A 26 23.25 7.58 -9.68
C ARG A 26 24.15 8.29 -8.66
N LEU A 27 25.19 7.60 -8.19
CA LEU A 27 26.19 8.13 -7.26
C LEU A 27 27.13 9.07 -8.03
N ASP A 28 27.09 10.38 -7.79
CA ASP A 28 27.83 11.32 -8.67
C ASP A 28 28.42 12.57 -7.98
N SER A 29 28.21 12.79 -6.67
CA SER A 29 28.87 13.91 -5.96
C SER A 29 29.58 13.48 -4.68
N VAL A 30 30.87 13.83 -4.55
CA VAL A 30 31.61 13.66 -3.30
C VAL A 30 31.14 14.70 -2.29
N VAL A 31 30.73 14.27 -1.10
CA VAL A 31 30.19 15.17 -0.07
C VAL A 31 31.30 15.76 0.81
N LEU A 32 32.37 15.01 1.06
CA LEU A 32 33.53 15.40 1.87
C LEU A 32 34.82 15.19 1.05
N PRO A 33 35.22 16.16 0.21
CA PRO A 33 36.39 16.02 -0.64
C PRO A 33 37.70 16.19 0.13
N ARG A 34 38.64 15.25 -0.06
CA ARG A 34 40.00 15.22 0.52
C ARG A 34 40.04 15.48 2.02
N LEU A 35 39.16 14.82 2.77
CA LEU A 35 39.08 14.97 4.22
C LEU A 35 40.34 14.43 4.89
N THR A 36 40.96 15.28 5.73
CA THR A 36 42.08 14.90 6.58
C THR A 36 41.72 15.22 8.02
N LEU A 37 41.64 14.21 8.88
CA LEU A 37 41.35 14.36 10.31
C LEU A 37 41.85 13.16 11.09
N ALA A 38 42.08 13.33 12.39
CA ALA A 38 42.44 12.25 13.30
C ALA A 38 41.72 12.39 14.63
N LEU A 39 41.09 11.30 15.08
CA LEU A 39 40.44 11.15 16.39
C LEU A 39 41.33 10.33 17.31
N HIS A 40 41.61 10.84 18.51
CA HIS A 40 42.38 10.12 19.53
C HIS A 40 41.50 9.66 20.70
N GLU A 41 42.02 8.70 21.47
CA GLU A 41 41.34 8.21 22.66
C GLU A 41 41.36 9.26 23.78
N GLY A 42 40.21 9.43 24.43
CA GLY A 42 39.97 10.41 25.48
C GLY A 42 39.62 11.81 24.97
N GLU A 43 39.46 12.00 23.66
CA GLU A 43 39.05 13.30 23.10
C GLU A 43 37.52 13.45 23.10
N ARG A 44 37.03 14.59 23.60
CA ARG A 44 35.65 15.04 23.39
C ARG A 44 35.62 16.12 22.31
N VAL A 45 35.04 15.77 21.16
CA VAL A 45 35.04 16.61 19.97
C VAL A 45 33.63 17.12 19.65
N ALA A 46 33.49 18.44 19.50
CA ALA A 46 32.28 19.06 18.99
C ALA A 46 32.35 19.24 17.46
N LEU A 47 31.33 18.79 16.74
CA LEU A 47 31.23 18.95 15.29
C LEU A 47 30.23 20.07 14.95
N LEU A 48 30.71 21.13 14.33
CA LEU A 48 29.95 22.35 13.98
C LEU A 48 29.93 22.58 12.47
N GLY A 49 28.94 23.34 11.99
CA GLY A 49 28.79 23.72 10.57
C GLY A 49 27.33 23.93 10.19
N GLN A 50 27.07 24.63 9.07
CA GLN A 50 25.71 24.85 8.55
C GLN A 50 25.02 23.52 8.18
N SER A 51 23.70 23.51 8.10
CA SER A 51 22.95 22.38 7.54
C SER A 51 23.39 22.13 6.10
N GLY A 52 23.72 20.89 5.75
CA GLY A 52 24.25 20.53 4.43
C GLY A 52 25.79 20.57 4.31
N SER A 53 26.53 21.01 5.32
CA SER A 53 28.02 21.03 5.32
C SER A 53 28.70 19.65 5.36
N GLY A 54 27.95 18.56 5.54
CA GLY A 54 28.48 17.19 5.59
C GLY A 54 28.62 16.58 6.99
N LYS A 55 28.13 17.23 8.07
CA LYS A 55 28.24 16.72 9.45
C LYS A 55 27.73 15.28 9.63
N SER A 56 26.49 15.01 9.21
CA SER A 56 25.89 13.67 9.32
C SER A 56 26.61 12.63 8.47
N THR A 57 27.16 13.05 7.31
CA THR A 57 27.98 12.19 6.45
C THR A 57 29.28 11.79 7.15
N LEU A 58 29.98 12.75 7.78
CA LEU A 58 31.19 12.47 8.55
C LEU A 58 30.91 11.52 9.71
N LEU A 59 29.83 11.75 10.46
CA LEU A 59 29.43 10.87 11.55
C LEU A 59 29.07 9.45 11.06
N ALA A 60 28.45 9.33 9.88
CA ALA A 60 28.15 8.03 9.27
C ALA A 60 29.44 7.27 8.90
N GLU A 61 30.43 7.93 8.32
CA GLU A 61 31.75 7.37 7.99
C GLU A 61 32.53 6.97 9.24
N LEU A 62 32.55 7.83 10.26
CA LEU A 62 33.14 7.51 11.56
C LEU A 62 32.49 6.27 12.18
N ARG A 63 31.16 6.18 12.13
CA ARG A 63 30.40 5.03 12.63
C ARG A 63 30.76 3.75 11.86
N GLU A 64 30.95 3.84 10.55
CA GLU A 64 31.34 2.69 9.74
C GLU A 64 32.75 2.18 10.11
N ARG A 65 33.74 3.08 10.22
CA ARG A 65 35.11 2.71 10.62
C ARG A 65 35.22 2.21 12.06
N LEU A 66 34.53 2.85 12.99
CA LEU A 66 34.53 2.46 14.41
C LEU A 66 33.71 1.19 14.66
N GLY A 67 32.76 0.88 13.78
CA GLY A 67 31.94 -0.32 13.82
C GLY A 67 31.27 -0.52 15.19
N ARG A 68 31.54 -1.65 15.84
CA ARG A 68 30.93 -2.03 17.13
C ARG A 68 31.55 -1.31 18.34
N ARG A 69 32.55 -0.45 18.16
CA ARG A 69 33.23 0.28 19.26
C ARG A 69 32.51 1.57 19.66
N ALA A 70 31.59 2.06 18.83
CA ALA A 70 30.89 3.32 19.03
C ALA A 70 29.39 3.11 19.31
N ALA A 71 28.89 3.79 20.35
CA ALA A 71 27.48 3.99 20.60
C ALA A 71 26.94 5.05 19.63
N TRP A 72 25.76 4.84 19.06
CA TRP A 72 25.19 5.72 18.03
C TRP A 72 23.87 6.35 18.46
N CYS A 73 23.80 7.68 18.42
CA CYS A 73 22.59 8.47 18.63
C CYS A 73 22.27 9.32 17.37
N PRO A 74 21.26 8.95 16.55
CA PRO A 74 20.93 9.64 15.30
C PRO A 74 20.04 10.89 15.49
N GLN A 75 20.13 11.82 14.53
CA GLN A 75 19.39 13.10 14.49
C GLN A 75 17.86 12.93 14.54
N HIS A 76 17.28 12.06 13.70
CA HIS A 76 15.82 11.82 13.69
C HIS A 76 15.31 10.89 14.79
N HIS A 77 16.08 10.69 15.87
CA HIS A 77 15.86 9.73 16.94
C HIS A 77 15.88 8.26 16.51
N GLY A 78 15.47 7.92 15.27
CA GLY A 78 15.38 6.56 14.76
C GLY A 78 14.54 5.64 15.64
N LEU A 79 13.51 6.17 16.31
CA LEU A 79 12.65 5.40 17.21
C LEU A 79 11.46 4.81 16.47
N VAL A 80 10.94 3.71 16.98
CA VAL A 80 9.76 3.01 16.46
C VAL A 80 8.55 3.47 17.28
N PRO A 81 7.65 4.32 16.72
CA PRO A 81 6.61 4.99 17.50
C PRO A 81 5.59 4.02 18.13
N ALA A 82 5.33 2.91 17.45
CA ALA A 82 4.39 1.88 17.89
C ALA A 82 4.91 1.07 19.10
N LEU A 83 6.23 1.01 19.29
CA LEU A 83 6.84 0.24 20.36
C LEU A 83 7.01 1.07 21.64
N ALA A 84 7.01 0.36 22.78
CA ALA A 84 7.20 0.98 24.08
C ALA A 84 8.62 1.55 24.26
N VAL A 85 8.79 2.47 25.22
CA VAL A 85 10.10 3.01 25.62
C VAL A 85 11.09 1.88 25.89
N TYR A 86 10.69 0.88 26.67
CA TYR A 86 11.54 -0.27 26.99
C TYR A 86 12.13 -0.92 25.73
N HIS A 87 11.28 -1.28 24.75
CA HIS A 87 11.72 -1.95 23.53
C HIS A 87 12.65 -1.07 22.70
N ASN A 88 12.37 0.23 22.61
CA ASN A 88 13.22 1.17 21.89
C ASN A 88 14.60 1.32 22.53
N VAL A 89 14.71 1.29 23.86
CA VAL A 89 16.02 1.32 24.54
C VAL A 89 16.73 -0.02 24.40
N TYR A 90 16.01 -1.14 24.60
CA TYR A 90 16.51 -2.50 24.43
C TYR A 90 17.13 -2.73 23.05
N MET A 91 16.63 -2.04 22.00
CA MET A 91 17.20 -2.09 20.65
C MET A 91 18.71 -1.79 20.60
N GLY A 92 19.26 -1.06 21.58
CA GLY A 92 20.69 -0.77 21.69
C GLY A 92 21.59 -2.00 21.90
N ARG A 93 21.04 -3.11 22.42
CA ARG A 93 21.79 -4.37 22.62
C ARG A 93 21.24 -5.56 21.83
N LEU A 94 20.46 -5.31 20.76
CA LEU A 94 19.97 -6.40 19.89
C LEU A 94 21.04 -7.40 19.41
N PRO A 95 22.28 -6.96 19.04
CA PRO A 95 23.32 -7.89 18.60
C PRO A 95 23.86 -8.83 19.69
N GLU A 96 23.59 -8.55 20.96
CA GLU A 96 24.10 -9.32 22.11
C GLU A 96 23.16 -10.48 22.49
N HIS A 97 21.99 -10.53 21.85
CA HIS A 97 20.98 -11.55 22.09
C HIS A 97 20.69 -12.36 20.84
N SER A 98 20.32 -13.62 21.03
CA SER A 98 19.88 -14.48 19.93
C SER A 98 18.55 -13.98 19.34
N ALA A 99 18.27 -14.32 18.08
CA ALA A 99 17.04 -13.90 17.44
C ALA A 99 15.77 -14.42 18.16
N LEU A 100 15.84 -15.62 18.75
CA LEU A 100 14.76 -16.20 19.55
C LEU A 100 14.54 -15.44 20.86
N ALA A 101 15.62 -15.08 21.57
CA ALA A 101 15.54 -14.28 22.79
C ALA A 101 14.92 -12.90 22.50
N ASN A 102 15.34 -12.27 21.41
CA ASN A 102 14.76 -11.00 20.94
C ASN A 102 13.26 -11.15 20.61
N LEU A 103 12.86 -12.20 19.88
CA LEU A 103 11.45 -12.41 19.54
C LEU A 103 10.59 -12.62 20.80
N TRP A 104 11.07 -13.44 21.74
CA TRP A 104 10.39 -13.65 23.01
C TRP A 104 10.28 -12.35 23.83
N ASN A 105 11.35 -11.55 23.86
CA ASN A 105 11.39 -10.29 24.58
C ASN A 105 10.35 -9.28 24.08
N LEU A 106 10.05 -9.28 22.78
CA LEU A 106 9.01 -8.43 22.21
C LEU A 106 7.59 -8.78 22.72
N VAL A 107 7.33 -10.07 22.95
CA VAL A 107 6.03 -10.56 23.44
C VAL A 107 5.96 -10.48 24.96
N ARG A 108 7.04 -10.88 25.65
CA ARG A 108 7.18 -10.87 27.11
C ARG A 108 8.55 -10.31 27.49
N PRO A 109 8.62 -9.06 27.99
CA PRO A 109 9.86 -8.44 28.40
C PRO A 109 10.65 -9.27 29.43
N LEU A 110 11.96 -9.44 29.17
CA LEU A 110 12.87 -10.17 30.03
C LEU A 110 13.16 -9.38 31.31
N ARG A 111 13.18 -10.07 32.46
CA ARG A 111 13.33 -9.44 33.80
C ARG A 111 14.63 -8.66 33.98
N GLN A 112 15.78 -9.21 33.56
CA GLN A 112 17.06 -8.55 33.74
C GLN A 112 17.21 -7.30 32.84
N PRO A 113 17.03 -7.39 31.50
CA PRO A 113 17.08 -6.19 30.65
C PRO A 113 16.06 -5.13 31.05
N TRP A 114 14.89 -5.52 31.57
CA TRP A 114 13.91 -4.56 32.12
C TRP A 114 14.52 -3.69 33.21
N ARG A 115 15.17 -4.29 34.22
CA ARG A 115 15.78 -3.57 35.34
C ARG A 115 16.91 -2.63 34.89
N GLU A 116 17.74 -3.08 33.96
CA GLU A 116 18.84 -2.26 33.43
C GLU A 116 18.31 -1.03 32.66
N VAL A 117 17.30 -1.25 31.80
CA VAL A 117 16.66 -0.18 31.03
C VAL A 117 15.89 0.78 31.95
N GLU A 118 15.25 0.26 33.00
CA GLU A 118 14.55 1.04 34.02
C GLU A 118 15.50 1.97 34.76
N ALA A 119 16.60 1.46 35.30
CA ALA A 119 17.61 2.25 35.99
C ALA A 119 18.20 3.37 35.09
N LEU A 120 18.45 3.07 33.82
CA LEU A 120 18.92 4.07 32.85
C LEU A 120 17.85 5.14 32.54
N CYS A 121 16.59 4.71 32.37
CA CYS A 121 15.48 5.61 32.12
C CYS A 121 15.18 6.52 33.33
N GLU A 122 15.34 6.04 34.56
CA GLU A 122 15.18 6.85 35.77
C GLU A 122 16.18 8.02 35.82
N GLN A 123 17.46 7.76 35.52
CA GLN A 123 18.49 8.80 35.44
C GLN A 123 18.18 9.87 34.38
N LEU A 124 17.54 9.46 33.29
CA LEU A 124 17.14 10.34 32.19
C LEU A 124 15.75 10.99 32.42
N GLY A 125 15.14 10.84 33.60
CA GLY A 125 13.84 11.43 33.92
C GLY A 125 12.69 10.86 33.06
N LEU A 126 12.77 9.57 32.74
CA LEU A 126 11.76 8.78 32.02
C LEU A 126 11.08 7.73 32.93
N ALA A 127 11.16 7.92 34.26
CA ALA A 127 10.58 7.03 35.25
C ALA A 127 9.07 6.78 34.99
N GLY A 128 8.64 5.54 35.12
CA GLY A 128 7.25 5.12 34.87
C GLY A 128 6.80 5.10 33.40
N LEU A 129 7.64 5.48 32.44
CA LEU A 129 7.27 5.55 31.02
C LEU A 129 7.63 4.29 30.20
N LEU A 130 8.28 3.28 30.81
CA LEU A 130 8.81 2.09 30.13
C LEU A 130 7.79 1.36 29.23
N ARG A 131 6.52 1.28 29.67
CA ARG A 131 5.43 0.60 28.93
C ARG A 131 4.74 1.50 27.91
N ARG A 132 5.00 2.80 27.93
CA ARG A 132 4.30 3.77 27.07
C ARG A 132 4.88 3.72 25.65
N PRO A 133 4.04 3.67 24.60
CA PRO A 133 4.50 3.81 23.22
C PRO A 133 5.22 5.13 23.00
N VAL A 134 6.36 5.11 22.32
CA VAL A 134 7.20 6.30 22.08
C VAL A 134 6.45 7.37 21.28
N GLY A 135 5.54 6.97 20.40
CA GLY A 135 4.69 7.89 19.64
C GLY A 135 3.79 8.79 20.50
N ARG A 136 3.61 8.48 21.80
CA ARG A 136 2.82 9.29 22.75
C ARG A 136 3.65 10.19 23.66
N LEU A 137 4.96 10.29 23.43
CA LEU A 137 5.89 11.09 24.24
C LEU A 137 6.10 12.48 23.65
N SER A 138 6.53 13.45 24.47
CA SER A 138 6.96 14.76 23.98
C SER A 138 8.27 14.68 23.19
N GLY A 139 8.59 15.70 22.40
CA GLY A 139 9.85 15.75 21.62
C GLY A 139 11.09 15.50 22.49
N GLY A 140 11.25 16.25 23.59
CA GLY A 140 12.37 16.06 24.51
C GLY A 140 12.36 14.73 25.26
N GLN A 141 11.21 14.09 25.48
CA GLN A 141 11.16 12.72 26.00
C GLN A 141 11.66 11.70 24.97
N ARG A 142 11.27 11.84 23.70
CA ARG A 142 11.78 10.99 22.60
C ARG A 142 13.29 11.15 22.45
N GLN A 143 13.81 12.36 22.58
CA GLN A 143 15.25 12.64 22.58
C GLN A 143 15.98 11.87 23.66
N ARG A 144 15.47 11.92 24.89
CA ARG A 144 16.03 11.16 26.02
C ARG A 144 15.93 9.65 25.83
N VAL A 145 14.89 9.13 25.17
CA VAL A 145 14.80 7.70 24.80
C VAL A 145 15.86 7.32 23.76
N ALA A 146 16.14 8.18 22.78
CA ALA A 146 17.20 7.94 21.80
C ALA A 146 18.59 7.92 22.46
N ILE A 147 18.85 8.85 23.37
CA ILE A 147 20.07 8.86 24.20
C ILE A 147 20.13 7.60 25.07
N ALA A 148 19.04 7.22 25.75
CA ALA A 148 18.97 6.00 26.55
C ALA A 148 19.34 4.76 25.70
N ARG A 149 18.82 4.65 24.47
CA ARG A 149 19.18 3.55 23.56
C ARG A 149 20.66 3.56 23.23
N ALA A 150 21.27 4.73 22.98
CA ALA A 150 22.69 4.86 22.69
C ALA A 150 23.56 4.48 23.90
N LEU A 151 23.24 4.99 25.09
CA LEU A 151 23.93 4.64 26.33
C LEU A 151 23.77 3.15 26.68
N TYR A 152 22.61 2.57 26.41
CA TYR A 152 22.37 1.15 26.64
C TYR A 152 23.30 0.28 25.77
N GLN A 153 23.83 0.76 24.65
CA GLN A 153 24.78 -0.01 23.82
C GLN A 153 26.08 -0.36 24.57
N GLY A 154 26.43 0.37 25.64
CA GLY A 154 27.59 0.07 26.50
C GLY A 154 28.93 0.07 25.77
N ARG A 155 29.13 0.98 24.81
CA ARG A 155 30.34 1.04 23.97
C ARG A 155 31.33 2.09 24.49
N ALA A 156 32.60 1.96 24.11
CA ALA A 156 33.67 2.83 24.62
C ALA A 156 33.56 4.27 24.08
N LEU A 157 33.15 4.44 22.82
CA LEU A 157 32.98 5.75 22.19
C LEU A 157 31.50 6.13 22.06
N PHE A 158 31.22 7.44 22.06
CA PHE A 158 29.88 7.97 21.75
C PHE A 158 29.90 8.82 20.49
N LEU A 159 28.99 8.53 19.56
CA LEU A 159 28.73 9.33 18.36
C LEU A 159 27.29 9.84 18.42
N GLY A 160 27.13 11.16 18.43
CA GLY A 160 25.83 11.80 18.49
C GLY A 160 25.63 12.79 17.36
N ASP A 161 24.59 12.60 16.56
CA ASP A 161 24.14 13.61 15.60
C ASP A 161 23.03 14.44 16.26
N GLU A 162 23.41 15.62 16.75
CA GLU A 162 22.51 16.56 17.42
C GLU A 162 21.68 15.98 18.58
N PRO A 163 22.30 15.26 19.54
CA PRO A 163 21.59 14.57 20.61
C PRO A 163 20.85 15.52 21.56
N VAL A 164 21.12 16.83 21.51
CA VAL A 164 20.49 17.88 22.33
C VAL A 164 19.81 19.02 21.54
N ALA A 165 19.57 18.86 20.22
CA ALA A 165 19.04 19.91 19.33
C ALA A 165 17.61 20.45 19.64
N SER A 166 16.93 19.97 20.66
CA SER A 166 15.54 20.38 20.97
C SER A 166 15.26 20.40 22.47
N VAL A 167 16.30 20.59 23.28
CA VAL A 167 16.22 20.67 24.73
C VAL A 167 16.76 22.03 25.17
N ASP A 168 16.23 22.58 26.25
CA ASP A 168 16.73 23.81 26.85
C ASP A 168 18.20 23.65 27.30
N PRO A 169 19.01 24.74 27.29
CA PRO A 169 20.45 24.65 27.57
C PRO A 169 20.80 23.95 28.89
N HIS A 170 20.00 24.17 29.94
CA HIS A 170 20.23 23.55 31.24
C HIS A 170 20.07 22.02 31.20
N GLN A 171 19.01 21.52 30.55
CA GLN A 171 18.84 20.08 30.37
C GLN A 171 19.85 19.50 29.36
N ALA A 172 20.24 20.25 28.34
CA ALA A 172 21.30 19.82 27.42
C ALA A 172 22.60 19.53 28.19
N LEU A 173 23.01 20.42 29.10
CA LEU A 173 24.17 20.22 29.98
C LEU A 173 24.02 18.97 30.87
N ARG A 174 22.84 18.74 31.45
CA ARG A 174 22.58 17.53 32.25
C ARG A 174 22.69 16.25 31.43
N LEU A 175 22.21 16.26 30.19
CA LEU A 175 22.29 15.10 29.29
C LEU A 175 23.72 14.85 28.82
N LEU A 176 24.46 15.90 28.47
CA LEU A 176 25.87 15.79 28.11
C LEU A 176 26.72 15.28 29.29
N ALA A 177 26.48 15.77 30.51
CA ALA A 177 27.15 15.26 31.71
C ALA A 177 26.91 13.75 31.95
N LEU A 178 25.72 13.23 31.61
CA LEU A 178 25.43 11.79 31.69
C LEU A 178 26.14 10.97 30.61
N ILE A 179 26.42 11.57 29.45
CA ILE A 179 27.21 10.96 28.37
C ILE A 179 28.69 10.96 28.79
N ASP A 180 29.21 12.09 29.26
CA ASP A 180 30.57 12.26 29.75
C ASP A 180 30.93 11.27 30.87
N ALA A 181 30.00 11.02 31.80
CA ALA A 181 30.20 10.06 32.88
C ALA A 181 30.38 8.60 32.40
N ARG A 182 30.03 8.29 31.15
CA ARG A 182 30.07 6.94 30.57
C ARG A 182 31.03 6.81 29.40
N HIS A 183 31.41 7.91 28.76
CA HIS A 183 32.21 7.92 27.55
C HIS A 183 33.33 8.94 27.68
N THR A 184 34.57 8.46 27.72
CA THR A 184 35.76 9.32 27.71
C THR A 184 36.09 9.86 26.33
N THR A 185 35.62 9.19 25.27
CA THR A 185 35.83 9.61 23.87
C THR A 185 34.47 9.82 23.20
N GLN A 186 34.24 11.00 22.63
CA GLN A 186 32.98 11.30 21.96
C GLN A 186 33.11 12.29 20.81
N VAL A 187 32.27 12.12 19.79
CA VAL A 187 32.08 13.10 18.70
C VAL A 187 30.60 13.46 18.63
N VAL A 188 30.28 14.72 18.88
CA VAL A 188 28.89 15.18 18.95
C VAL A 188 28.68 16.36 18.02
N ALA A 189 27.77 16.21 17.05
CA ALA A 189 27.31 17.33 16.25
C ALA A 189 26.38 18.22 17.06
N LEU A 190 26.64 19.52 17.04
CA LEU A 190 25.91 20.54 17.80
C LEU A 190 25.55 21.73 16.92
N HIS A 191 24.45 22.39 17.25
CA HIS A 191 24.13 23.72 16.72
C HIS A 191 24.50 24.85 17.68
N GLN A 192 24.57 24.57 18.99
CA GLN A 192 24.84 25.57 20.02
C GLN A 192 26.35 25.76 20.18
N ARG A 193 26.88 26.86 19.65
CA ARG A 193 28.30 27.24 19.66
C ARG A 193 28.89 27.31 21.08
N GLU A 194 28.12 27.88 22.02
CA GLU A 194 28.53 28.05 23.42
C GLU A 194 28.76 26.70 24.11
N LEU A 195 27.88 25.71 23.89
CA LEU A 195 28.06 24.36 24.44
C LEU A 195 29.30 23.67 23.86
N ALA A 196 29.60 23.89 22.58
CA ALA A 196 30.80 23.34 21.95
C ALA A 196 32.08 23.86 22.61
N LEU A 197 32.17 25.16 22.90
CA LEU A 197 33.36 25.76 23.51
C LEU A 197 33.50 25.44 25.01
N THR A 198 32.38 25.33 25.73
CA THR A 198 32.40 25.15 27.19
C THR A 198 32.50 23.70 27.64
N HIS A 199 32.04 22.74 26.83
CA HIS A 199 31.89 21.35 27.25
C HIS A 199 32.79 20.34 26.51
N PHE A 200 33.36 20.72 25.36
CA PHE A 200 34.21 19.84 24.54
C PHE A 200 35.66 20.32 24.56
N ASP A 201 36.59 19.39 24.38
CA ASP A 201 38.03 19.67 24.43
C ASP A 201 38.56 20.21 23.09
N ARG A 202 37.91 19.86 21.97
CA ARG A 202 38.30 20.20 20.60
C ARG A 202 37.07 20.45 19.72
N VAL A 203 37.19 21.34 18.73
CA VAL A 203 36.12 21.65 17.77
C VAL A 203 36.55 21.29 16.35
N TRP A 204 35.68 20.56 15.65
CA TRP A 204 35.74 20.35 14.21
C TRP A 204 34.67 21.19 13.52
N GLY A 205 35.10 22.14 12.69
CA GLY A 205 34.21 22.99 11.91
C GLY A 205 34.19 22.58 10.44
N LEU A 206 33.01 22.16 9.95
CA LEU A 206 32.79 21.82 8.55
C LEU A 206 32.10 22.96 7.80
N ARG A 207 32.61 23.25 6.60
CA ARG A 207 31.97 24.17 5.63
C ARG A 207 32.16 23.60 4.22
N ASP A 208 31.07 23.51 3.46
CA ASP A 208 31.07 22.98 2.08
C ASP A 208 31.82 21.64 1.92
N GLY A 209 31.65 20.74 2.88
CA GLY A 209 32.31 19.43 2.88
C GLY A 209 33.78 19.42 3.30
N ARG A 210 34.35 20.58 3.67
CA ARG A 210 35.76 20.70 4.07
C ARG A 210 35.88 21.00 5.56
N LEU A 211 36.90 20.43 6.20
CA LEU A 211 37.29 20.76 7.56
C LEU A 211 38.05 22.10 7.55
N VAL A 212 37.41 23.16 8.04
CA VAL A 212 37.97 24.52 8.08
C VAL A 212 38.55 24.83 9.45
N ILE A 213 37.99 24.24 10.51
CA ILE A 213 38.45 24.41 11.88
C ILE A 213 38.78 23.04 12.46
N ASP A 214 39.98 22.91 12.99
CA ASP A 214 40.42 21.78 13.79
C ASP A 214 41.36 22.28 14.90
N ALA A 215 40.77 22.67 16.04
CA ALA A 215 41.52 23.31 17.13
C ALA A 215 40.94 22.96 18.51
N PRO A 216 41.77 23.01 19.58
CA PRO A 216 41.30 22.90 20.95
C PRO A 216 40.27 23.99 21.28
N SER A 217 39.19 23.65 21.99
CA SER A 217 38.11 24.60 22.32
C SER A 217 38.60 25.79 23.14
N ARG A 218 39.66 25.60 23.94
CA ARG A 218 40.30 26.66 24.75
C ARG A 218 40.98 27.75 23.92
N ASP A 219 41.33 27.46 22.67
CA ASP A 219 42.03 28.36 21.76
C ASP A 219 41.04 29.10 20.83
N LEU A 220 39.75 28.79 20.93
CA LEU A 220 38.68 29.33 20.09
C LEU A 220 37.75 30.24 20.89
N ARG A 221 37.37 31.36 20.28
CA ARG A 221 36.31 32.27 20.74
C ARG A 221 35.07 32.08 19.89
N LEU A 222 33.93 32.59 20.36
CA LEU A 222 32.68 32.54 19.59
C LEU A 222 32.81 33.17 18.20
N ALA A 223 33.56 34.27 18.09
CA ALA A 223 33.82 34.96 16.82
C ALA A 223 34.56 34.09 15.79
N ASP A 224 35.43 33.18 16.24
CA ASP A 224 36.18 32.29 15.35
C ASP A 224 35.27 31.24 14.69
N LEU A 225 34.10 30.98 15.30
CA LEU A 225 33.10 30.05 14.78
C LEU A 225 32.14 30.69 13.76
N ASP A 226 32.10 32.02 13.65
CA ASP A 226 31.22 32.74 12.72
C ASP A 226 31.58 32.45 11.26
N ALA A 227 32.86 32.13 10.99
CA ALA A 227 33.33 31.68 9.69
C ALA A 227 32.64 30.40 9.17
N LEU A 228 31.99 29.63 10.05
CA LEU A 228 31.21 28.44 9.70
C LEU A 228 29.75 28.76 9.28
N TYR A 229 29.28 30.00 9.51
CA TYR A 229 27.90 30.43 9.31
C TYR A 229 27.80 31.80 8.60
N PRO A 230 28.30 31.93 7.36
CA PRO A 230 28.34 33.23 6.65
C PRO A 230 26.97 33.90 6.44
N ASP A 231 25.88 33.14 6.45
CA ASP A 231 24.51 33.68 6.32
C ASP A 231 23.94 34.27 7.63
N ALA A 232 24.63 34.12 8.77
CA ALA A 232 24.16 34.64 10.06
C ALA A 232 24.43 36.16 10.22
N ASP A 233 25.38 36.70 9.47
CA ASP A 233 25.86 38.09 9.57
C ASP A 233 25.44 38.98 8.38
N ALA A 234 24.44 38.59 7.58
CA ALA A 234 23.76 39.56 6.73
C ALA A 234 23.08 40.59 7.67
N PRO A 235 23.48 41.88 7.66
CA PRO A 235 22.78 42.87 8.45
C PRO A 235 21.32 42.84 8.02
N ALA A 236 20.40 42.86 8.98
CA ALA A 236 18.99 43.09 8.73
C ALA A 236 18.87 44.34 7.86
N GLY A 237 18.74 44.16 6.55
CA GLY A 237 18.46 45.24 5.62
C GLY A 237 17.19 45.91 6.12
N SER A 238 17.27 47.24 6.27
CA SER A 238 16.19 48.23 6.42
C SER A 238 14.77 47.65 6.57
N PRO A 239 13.98 48.06 7.57
CA PRO A 239 12.63 47.55 7.80
C PRO A 239 11.77 47.72 6.53
N ARG A 240 11.67 46.66 5.73
CA ARG A 240 10.58 46.46 4.79
C ARG A 240 9.40 46.04 5.65
N GLU A 241 8.65 47.05 6.09
CA GLU A 241 7.25 47.01 6.46
C GLU A 241 6.73 45.59 6.74
N ALA A 242 7.00 45.11 7.96
CA ALA A 242 6.35 43.92 8.48
C ALA A 242 4.87 44.27 8.65
N ALA A 243 4.03 43.75 7.75
CA ALA A 243 2.60 43.68 7.98
C ALA A 243 2.36 42.97 9.33
N THR A 244 1.81 43.71 10.28
CA THR A 244 1.40 43.26 11.60
C THR A 244 0.62 41.94 11.52
N PRO A 245 1.06 40.85 12.14
CA PRO A 245 0.17 39.73 12.40
C PRO A 245 -0.83 40.16 13.48
N ALA A 246 -2.11 40.25 13.11
CA ALA A 246 -3.18 40.47 14.06
C ALA A 246 -3.18 39.36 15.12
N MET A 247 -3.13 39.75 16.40
CA MET A 247 -3.46 38.89 17.52
C MET A 247 -4.92 38.41 17.39
N PRO A 248 -5.22 37.10 17.45
CA PRO A 248 -6.56 36.66 17.78
C PRO A 248 -6.82 36.98 19.27
N GLY A 249 -7.99 37.57 19.54
CA GLY A 249 -8.45 37.87 20.90
C GLY A 249 -8.71 36.62 21.77
N PRO A 250 -8.97 36.82 23.06
CA PRO A 250 -9.02 35.75 24.06
C PRO A 250 -10.39 35.07 24.05
N GLU A 251 -10.48 33.82 23.62
CA GLU A 251 -11.63 32.97 23.97
C GLU A 251 -11.27 31.48 24.03
N ALA A 252 -11.28 30.99 25.28
CA ALA A 252 -11.51 29.63 25.77
C ALA A 252 -10.61 28.45 25.32
N LEU A 253 -9.58 28.17 26.14
CA LEU A 253 -9.03 26.83 26.38
C LEU A 253 -10.12 25.86 26.92
N PRO A 254 -9.98 24.54 26.70
CA PRO A 254 -10.13 23.63 27.83
C PRO A 254 -9.15 22.43 27.84
N CYS A 255 -8.37 22.34 28.92
CA CYS A 255 -8.04 21.08 29.61
C CYS A 255 -8.99 21.03 30.85
N ALA A 256 -9.47 19.95 31.46
CA ALA A 256 -9.11 18.53 31.55
C ALA A 256 -10.29 17.71 32.20
N ARG A 257 -10.15 16.37 32.20
CA ARG A 257 -10.74 15.33 33.11
C ARG A 257 -11.89 14.43 32.58
N GLY A 258 -11.53 13.18 32.25
CA GLY A 258 -11.96 11.97 33.00
C GLY A 258 -13.35 11.31 32.85
N ARG A 259 -13.51 10.43 31.83
CA ARG A 259 -14.34 9.16 31.72
C ARG A 259 -15.87 9.19 31.99
N PRO A 260 -16.66 8.18 31.54
CA PRO A 260 -16.62 7.32 30.34
C PRO A 260 -17.98 7.28 29.55
N ALA A 261 -17.98 6.58 28.41
CA ALA A 261 -19.12 5.94 27.71
C ALA A 261 -19.79 6.60 26.48
N SER A 262 -19.62 5.88 25.37
CA SER A 262 -20.60 5.58 24.31
C SER A 262 -20.89 6.59 23.19
N SER A 263 -21.09 6.00 22.01
CA SER A 263 -21.63 6.54 20.76
C SER A 263 -20.71 7.41 19.88
N ALA A 264 -20.51 6.86 18.68
CA ALA A 264 -20.21 7.46 17.39
C ALA A 264 -20.15 8.99 17.31
N VAL A 265 -19.09 9.51 16.70
CA VAL A 265 -19.08 10.48 15.57
C VAL A 265 -17.62 10.61 15.15
N VAL A 266 -17.34 10.33 13.86
CA VAL A 266 -16.05 10.63 13.23
C VAL A 266 -16.21 12.00 12.59
N SER A 267 -15.65 13.02 13.21
CA SER A 267 -15.35 14.31 12.58
C SER A 267 -14.09 14.91 13.21
N ASP A 268 -13.31 15.55 12.33
CA ASP A 268 -12.29 16.56 12.63
C ASP A 268 -10.97 16.09 13.25
N LEU A 269 -10.09 15.60 12.36
CA LEU A 269 -8.66 15.84 12.49
C LEU A 269 -8.29 16.93 11.47
N GLN A 270 -8.10 18.13 12.00
CA GLN A 270 -7.56 19.30 11.30
C GLN A 270 -6.18 18.97 10.70
N VAL A 271 -6.08 18.93 9.37
CA VAL A 271 -4.84 19.15 8.62
C VAL A 271 -5.02 20.47 7.89
N GLY A 272 -4.82 21.55 8.61
CA GLY A 272 -4.84 22.92 8.10
C GLY A 272 -3.54 23.61 8.44
N ALA A 273 -2.48 23.36 7.66
CA ALA A 273 -1.31 24.22 7.51
C ALA A 273 -0.28 23.58 6.56
N ALA A 274 -0.38 23.84 5.24
CA ALA A 274 0.77 23.94 4.31
C ALA A 274 0.32 24.02 2.83
N LEU A 275 -0.54 24.97 2.45
CA LEU A 275 -0.69 25.37 1.04
C LEU A 275 -1.00 26.87 0.98
N ARG A 276 0.02 27.70 1.21
CA ARG A 276 0.00 29.09 0.72
C ARG A 276 0.37 29.01 -0.76
N ALA A 277 -0.63 29.12 -1.64
CA ALA A 277 -0.40 29.41 -3.04
C ALA A 277 0.38 30.75 -3.11
N GLY A 278 1.60 30.70 -3.65
CA GLY A 278 2.37 31.91 -3.93
C GLY A 278 1.70 32.76 -5.03
N PRO A 279 2.09 34.04 -5.19
CA PRO A 279 1.42 34.99 -6.08
C PRO A 279 1.47 34.64 -7.59
N ALA A 280 2.23 33.61 -7.98
CA ALA A 280 2.52 33.29 -9.38
C ALA A 280 1.33 32.75 -10.20
N MET A 281 0.19 32.41 -9.58
CA MET A 281 -1.01 31.95 -10.31
C MET A 281 -2.00 33.07 -10.64
N SER A 282 -1.92 34.22 -9.95
CA SER A 282 -2.76 35.40 -10.23
C SER A 282 -2.32 36.08 -11.54
N GLU A 283 -1.01 36.08 -11.81
CA GLU A 283 -0.41 36.74 -12.98
C GLU A 283 -0.60 35.95 -14.29
N ALA A 284 -0.97 34.67 -14.22
CA ALA A 284 -1.29 33.83 -15.37
C ALA A 284 -2.74 34.03 -15.86
N LEU A 285 -3.64 34.56 -15.02
CA LEU A 285 -5.06 34.76 -15.32
C LEU A 285 -5.38 36.15 -15.90
N SER A 286 -4.43 37.09 -15.88
CA SER A 286 -4.61 38.47 -16.38
C SER A 286 -4.24 38.67 -17.85
N ARG A 287 -3.75 37.63 -18.55
CA ARG A 287 -3.47 37.71 -19.99
C ARG A 287 -4.73 37.39 -20.79
N HIS A 288 -5.43 38.44 -21.23
CA HIS A 288 -6.47 38.34 -22.26
C HIS A 288 -5.94 37.55 -23.47
N PRO A 289 -6.62 36.48 -23.94
CA PRO A 289 -6.24 35.81 -25.16
C PRO A 289 -6.63 36.68 -26.36
N HIS A 290 -5.64 37.12 -27.14
CA HIS A 290 -5.87 37.74 -28.44
C HIS A 290 -6.70 36.81 -29.35
N PRO A 291 -7.74 37.32 -30.05
CA PRO A 291 -8.51 36.53 -30.99
C PRO A 291 -7.74 36.49 -32.33
N GLY A 292 -6.79 35.56 -32.44
CA GLY A 292 -5.93 35.49 -33.62
C GLY A 292 -5.25 34.14 -33.75
N HIS A 293 -6.00 33.19 -34.33
CA HIS A 293 -5.57 32.00 -35.09
C HIS A 293 -6.43 30.78 -34.75
N GLY A 294 -7.50 30.63 -35.53
CA GLY A 294 -8.23 29.38 -35.64
C GLY A 294 -7.33 28.29 -36.22
N ARG A 295 -7.65 27.04 -35.82
CA ARG A 295 -7.04 25.77 -36.21
C ARG A 295 -5.74 25.45 -35.47
N HIS A 296 -5.87 24.92 -34.25
CA HIS A 296 -5.18 23.73 -33.73
C HIS A 296 -5.26 23.67 -32.18
N TRP A 297 -6.46 23.68 -31.61
CA TRP A 297 -6.67 23.50 -30.15
C TRP A 297 -6.10 22.17 -29.63
N TRP A 298 -5.82 21.22 -30.52
CA TRP A 298 -5.23 19.92 -30.22
C TRP A 298 -3.70 19.87 -30.23
N ARG A 299 -2.95 20.97 -30.42
CA ARG A 299 -1.46 20.97 -30.47
C ARG A 299 -0.77 21.46 -29.17
N GLY A 300 -1.52 21.77 -28.10
CA GLY A 300 -0.92 22.17 -26.82
C GLY A 300 -0.28 21.00 -26.04
N ASP A 301 0.67 21.32 -25.17
CA ASP A 301 1.41 20.34 -24.33
C ASP A 301 0.95 20.28 -22.87
N SER A 302 -0.16 20.92 -22.53
CA SER A 302 -0.71 20.88 -21.18
C SER A 302 -1.05 19.46 -20.76
N THR A 303 -0.88 19.18 -19.47
CA THR A 303 -1.13 17.87 -18.87
C THR A 303 -2.58 17.41 -19.10
N GLY A 304 -3.54 18.34 -19.00
CA GLY A 304 -4.95 18.09 -19.33
C GLY A 304 -5.19 17.67 -20.78
N LEU A 305 -4.52 18.31 -21.76
CA LEU A 305 -4.68 17.96 -23.17
C LEU A 305 -4.10 16.56 -23.47
N LYS A 306 -2.97 16.21 -22.84
CA LYS A 306 -2.38 14.88 -22.93
C LYS A 306 -3.35 13.81 -22.41
N LEU A 307 -3.97 14.04 -21.26
CA LEU A 307 -4.96 13.11 -20.70
C LEU A 307 -6.19 12.97 -21.61
N ALA A 308 -6.71 14.08 -22.14
CA ALA A 308 -7.84 14.07 -23.07
C ALA A 308 -7.53 13.28 -24.35
N ARG A 309 -6.33 13.44 -24.93
CA ARG A 309 -5.91 12.66 -26.11
C ARG A 309 -5.87 11.16 -25.83
N HIS A 310 -5.36 10.72 -24.67
CA HIS A 310 -5.36 9.31 -24.30
C HIS A 310 -6.79 8.75 -24.20
N THR A 311 -7.70 9.47 -23.54
CA THR A 311 -9.09 9.04 -23.43
C THR A 311 -9.79 9.01 -24.78
N LEU A 312 -9.60 10.03 -25.62
CA LEU A 312 -10.16 10.06 -26.96
C LEU A 312 -9.63 8.91 -27.83
N ALA A 313 -8.34 8.59 -27.74
CA ALA A 313 -7.76 7.45 -28.43
C ALA A 313 -8.38 6.12 -27.95
N LEU A 314 -8.56 5.96 -26.63
CA LEU A 314 -9.20 4.78 -26.05
C LEU A 314 -10.66 4.62 -26.51
N VAL A 315 -11.44 5.70 -26.47
CA VAL A 315 -12.84 5.72 -26.93
C VAL A 315 -12.93 5.49 -28.43
N ALA A 316 -12.07 6.12 -29.23
CA ALA A 316 -12.04 5.93 -30.68
C ALA A 316 -11.70 4.49 -31.05
N LEU A 317 -10.74 3.87 -30.35
CA LEU A 317 -10.42 2.45 -30.54
C LEU A 317 -11.61 1.55 -30.19
N ALA A 318 -12.31 1.82 -29.08
CA ALA A 318 -13.50 1.07 -28.69
C ALA A 318 -14.63 1.20 -29.73
N VAL A 319 -14.90 2.41 -30.21
CA VAL A 319 -15.91 2.66 -31.26
C VAL A 319 -15.53 1.99 -32.58
N LEU A 320 -14.24 2.03 -32.95
CA LEU A 320 -13.74 1.39 -34.17
C LEU A 320 -13.91 -0.14 -34.14
N LEU A 321 -13.69 -0.76 -32.97
CA LEU A 321 -13.77 -2.21 -32.81
C LEU A 321 -15.17 -2.71 -32.43
N MET A 322 -16.08 -1.82 -32.01
CA MET A 322 -17.45 -2.16 -31.62
C MET A 322 -18.23 -2.96 -32.69
N PRO A 323 -18.10 -2.72 -34.01
CA PRO A 323 -18.79 -3.52 -35.03
C PRO A 323 -18.37 -5.00 -35.06
N PHE A 324 -17.21 -5.35 -34.49
CA PHE A 324 -16.76 -6.74 -34.35
C PHE A 324 -17.28 -7.40 -33.07
N ALA A 325 -17.95 -6.65 -32.19
CA ALA A 325 -18.58 -7.21 -31.00
C ALA A 325 -19.98 -7.71 -31.35
N ASP A 326 -20.27 -8.97 -31.02
CA ASP A 326 -21.65 -9.48 -31.02
C ASP A 326 -22.44 -8.82 -29.86
N LEU A 327 -23.25 -7.83 -30.21
CA LEU A 327 -24.11 -7.09 -29.28
C LEU A 327 -25.60 -7.38 -29.52
N ALA A 328 -25.92 -8.52 -30.17
CA ALA A 328 -27.29 -8.89 -30.44
C ALA A 328 -28.09 -9.14 -29.16
N ILE A 329 -29.38 -8.82 -29.21
CA ILE A 329 -30.36 -9.15 -28.17
C ILE A 329 -31.20 -10.30 -28.71
N HIS A 330 -31.14 -11.45 -28.04
CA HIS A 330 -31.81 -12.68 -28.46
C HIS A 330 -33.10 -12.97 -27.69
N THR A 331 -33.29 -12.38 -26.51
CA THR A 331 -34.47 -12.61 -25.67
C THR A 331 -35.69 -11.84 -26.19
N ARG A 332 -36.84 -12.52 -26.28
CA ARG A 332 -38.08 -11.95 -26.82
C ARG A 332 -38.85 -11.06 -25.85
N GLU A 333 -38.77 -11.32 -24.54
CA GLU A 333 -39.52 -10.59 -23.50
C GLU A 333 -38.66 -10.17 -22.28
N PRO A 334 -37.62 -9.34 -22.47
CA PRO A 334 -36.70 -8.92 -21.40
C PRO A 334 -37.42 -8.24 -20.22
N TRP A 335 -38.41 -7.40 -20.50
CA TRP A 335 -39.06 -6.57 -19.48
C TRP A 335 -39.94 -7.38 -18.53
N THR A 336 -40.56 -8.46 -19.01
CA THR A 336 -41.38 -9.36 -18.20
C THR A 336 -40.52 -10.09 -17.17
N GLU A 337 -39.37 -10.63 -17.60
CA GLU A 337 -38.41 -11.30 -16.72
C GLU A 337 -37.81 -10.33 -15.70
N LEU A 338 -37.43 -9.11 -16.12
CA LEU A 338 -36.97 -8.07 -15.21
C LEU A 338 -38.02 -7.74 -14.14
N GLY A 339 -39.29 -7.66 -14.53
CA GLY A 339 -40.41 -7.46 -13.61
C GLY A 339 -40.54 -8.59 -12.58
N ARG A 340 -40.42 -9.85 -13.01
CA ARG A 340 -40.44 -11.02 -12.12
C ARG A 340 -39.27 -11.02 -11.13
N MET A 341 -38.07 -10.71 -11.60
CA MET A 341 -36.88 -10.56 -10.74
C MET A 341 -37.06 -9.44 -9.72
N ALA A 342 -37.54 -8.27 -10.15
CA ALA A 342 -37.78 -7.12 -9.27
C ALA A 342 -38.84 -7.44 -8.21
N LEU A 343 -39.91 -8.13 -8.57
CA LEU A 343 -40.93 -8.61 -7.63
C LEU A 343 -40.36 -9.64 -6.65
N GLY A 344 -39.52 -10.57 -7.11
CA GLY A 344 -38.82 -11.53 -6.26
C GLY A 344 -37.91 -10.85 -5.22
N MET A 345 -37.22 -9.78 -5.61
CA MET A 345 -36.40 -8.97 -4.69
C MET A 345 -37.24 -8.13 -3.72
N ALA A 346 -38.41 -7.65 -4.15
CA ALA A 346 -39.32 -6.88 -3.31
C ALA A 346 -40.06 -7.77 -2.29
N TRP A 347 -40.33 -9.02 -2.65
CA TRP A 347 -41.05 -9.99 -1.82
C TRP A 347 -40.27 -11.31 -1.68
N PRO A 348 -39.15 -11.31 -0.94
CA PRO A 348 -38.28 -12.47 -0.79
C PRO A 348 -38.92 -13.61 0.04
N ALA A 349 -38.79 -14.84 -0.43
CA ALA A 349 -39.32 -16.04 0.23
C ALA A 349 -38.32 -16.62 1.24
N TRP A 350 -38.21 -16.01 2.43
CA TRP A 350 -37.27 -16.46 3.47
C TRP A 350 -37.53 -17.88 3.98
N GLY A 351 -38.79 -18.33 3.97
CA GLY A 351 -39.20 -19.62 4.52
C GLY A 351 -38.92 -20.82 3.63
N SER A 352 -38.59 -20.62 2.35
CA SER A 352 -38.27 -21.70 1.41
C SER A 352 -36.77 -21.97 1.29
N LEU A 353 -35.92 -21.19 1.98
CA LEU A 353 -34.48 -21.40 1.94
C LEU A 353 -34.07 -22.64 2.74
N GLU A 354 -33.47 -23.60 2.06
CA GLU A 354 -32.87 -24.77 2.68
C GLU A 354 -31.53 -24.41 3.34
N SER A 355 -31.46 -24.50 4.67
CA SER A 355 -30.22 -24.33 5.45
C SER A 355 -29.40 -23.03 5.20
N PRO A 356 -30.02 -21.83 5.19
CA PRO A 356 -29.34 -20.57 4.84
C PRO A 356 -28.14 -20.25 5.75
N LEU A 357 -28.19 -20.67 7.02
CA LEU A 357 -27.10 -20.47 7.98
C LEU A 357 -25.85 -21.28 7.61
N THR A 358 -26.01 -22.50 7.11
CA THR A 358 -24.90 -23.35 6.68
C THR A 358 -24.21 -22.75 5.46
N ALA A 359 -24.99 -22.29 4.48
CA ALA A 359 -24.47 -21.64 3.28
C ALA A 359 -23.68 -20.35 3.62
N ILE A 360 -24.18 -19.51 4.53
CA ILE A 360 -23.44 -18.34 5.03
C ILE A 360 -22.17 -18.78 5.74
N GLY A 361 -22.28 -19.76 6.64
CA GLY A 361 -21.16 -20.27 7.41
C GLY A 361 -20.03 -20.75 6.50
N LEU A 362 -20.36 -21.56 5.48
CA LEU A 362 -19.39 -22.09 4.52
C LEU A 362 -18.76 -20.97 3.69
N THR A 363 -19.55 -20.01 3.24
CA THR A 363 -19.09 -18.82 2.51
C THR A 363 -18.06 -18.03 3.33
N VAL A 364 -18.31 -17.84 4.62
CA VAL A 364 -17.39 -17.17 5.55
C VAL A 364 -16.17 -18.03 5.85
N ALA A 365 -16.36 -19.33 6.08
CA ALA A 365 -15.30 -20.27 6.41
C ALA A 365 -14.27 -20.38 5.28
N VAL A 366 -14.73 -20.52 4.03
CA VAL A 366 -13.89 -20.51 2.82
C VAL A 366 -13.12 -19.19 2.71
N ALA A 367 -13.79 -18.06 2.95
CA ALA A 367 -13.15 -16.75 2.84
C ALA A 367 -12.06 -16.51 3.90
N ILE A 368 -12.32 -16.86 5.17
CA ILE A 368 -11.35 -16.64 6.26
C ILE A 368 -10.15 -17.57 6.12
N TRP A 369 -10.38 -18.85 5.82
CA TRP A 369 -9.31 -19.83 5.67
C TRP A 369 -8.52 -19.64 4.37
N GLY A 370 -9.19 -19.28 3.26
CA GLY A 370 -8.52 -18.91 2.01
C GLY A 370 -7.64 -17.67 2.17
N THR A 371 -8.13 -16.65 2.89
CA THR A 371 -7.33 -15.46 3.20
C THR A 371 -6.15 -15.79 4.11
N LEU A 372 -6.37 -16.58 5.17
CA LEU A 372 -5.30 -17.00 6.09
C LEU A 372 -4.21 -17.79 5.37
N ALA A 373 -4.59 -18.80 4.57
CA ALA A 373 -3.66 -19.58 3.77
C ALA A 373 -2.89 -18.70 2.78
N GLY A 374 -3.57 -17.77 2.11
CA GLY A 374 -2.94 -16.78 1.25
C GLY A 374 -1.89 -15.92 1.99
N VAL A 375 -2.16 -15.47 3.22
CA VAL A 375 -1.19 -14.72 4.03
C VAL A 375 0.00 -15.61 4.43
N VAL A 376 -0.26 -16.84 4.87
CA VAL A 376 0.78 -17.79 5.30
C VAL A 376 1.73 -18.13 4.15
N LEU A 377 1.20 -18.32 2.94
CA LEU A 377 2.00 -18.60 1.74
C LEU A 377 2.64 -17.34 1.15
N GLY A 378 1.93 -16.20 1.16
CA GLY A 378 2.37 -14.96 0.52
C GLY A 378 3.40 -14.16 1.33
N PHE A 379 3.34 -14.18 2.67
CA PHE A 379 4.24 -13.38 3.51
C PHE A 379 5.72 -13.79 3.37
N PRO A 380 6.10 -15.09 3.36
CA PRO A 380 7.48 -15.50 3.07
C PRO A 380 7.94 -15.05 1.68
N LEU A 381 7.06 -15.17 0.67
CA LEU A 381 7.35 -14.72 -0.70
C LEU A 381 7.56 -13.20 -0.76
N ALA A 382 6.84 -12.41 0.04
CA ALA A 382 7.04 -10.96 0.15
C ALA A 382 8.47 -10.58 0.55
N LEU A 383 9.07 -11.35 1.46
CA LEU A 383 10.45 -11.13 1.91
C LEU A 383 11.50 -11.42 0.81
N LEU A 384 11.13 -12.23 -0.20
CA LEU A 384 11.97 -12.61 -1.34
C LEU A 384 11.63 -11.84 -2.62
N PHE A 385 10.49 -11.16 -2.66
CA PHE A 385 9.90 -10.54 -3.86
C PHE A 385 10.84 -9.51 -4.54
N ALA A 386 11.48 -8.66 -3.75
CA ALA A 386 12.44 -7.67 -4.26
C ALA A 386 13.70 -8.33 -4.86
N ARG A 387 14.12 -9.48 -4.31
CA ARG A 387 15.39 -10.13 -4.60
C ARG A 387 15.33 -11.11 -5.77
N SER A 388 14.19 -11.77 -5.98
CA SER A 388 14.05 -12.83 -6.98
C SER A 388 13.13 -12.42 -8.13
N ARG A 389 13.65 -12.45 -9.36
CA ARG A 389 12.85 -12.25 -10.58
C ARG A 389 11.83 -13.38 -10.76
N LEU A 390 12.21 -14.61 -10.39
CA LEU A 390 11.33 -15.78 -10.47
C LEU A 390 10.13 -15.65 -9.54
N VAL A 391 10.34 -15.20 -8.30
CA VAL A 391 9.22 -14.98 -7.35
C VAL A 391 8.25 -13.94 -7.92
N ARG A 392 8.75 -12.83 -8.48
CA ARG A 392 7.87 -11.83 -9.10
C ARG A 392 7.09 -12.36 -10.29
N ALA A 393 7.76 -13.10 -11.18
CA ALA A 393 7.13 -13.71 -12.34
C ALA A 393 6.06 -14.73 -11.93
N GLY A 394 6.38 -15.62 -10.99
CA GLY A 394 5.44 -16.60 -10.43
C GLY A 394 4.23 -15.94 -9.75
N CYS A 395 4.45 -14.91 -8.92
CA CYS A 395 3.36 -14.15 -8.29
C CYS A 395 2.49 -13.43 -9.32
N ALA A 396 3.09 -12.89 -10.39
CA ALA A 396 2.35 -12.26 -11.47
C ALA A 396 1.50 -13.28 -12.23
N PHE A 397 2.04 -14.47 -12.51
CA PHE A 397 1.35 -15.58 -13.16
C PHE A 397 0.14 -16.06 -12.34
N VAL A 398 0.33 -16.45 -11.08
CA VAL A 398 -0.79 -16.98 -10.27
C VAL A 398 -1.91 -15.96 -10.05
N ARG A 399 -1.57 -14.66 -9.99
CA ARG A 399 -2.53 -13.56 -9.87
C ARG A 399 -3.28 -13.28 -11.18
N ALA A 400 -2.64 -13.55 -12.31
CA ALA A 400 -3.18 -13.24 -13.63
C ALA A 400 -4.38 -14.14 -13.98
N ILE A 401 -4.40 -15.37 -13.47
CA ILE A 401 -5.50 -16.33 -13.58
C ILE A 401 -6.53 -16.05 -12.49
N HIS A 402 -7.82 -16.08 -12.86
CA HIS A 402 -8.93 -15.90 -11.92
C HIS A 402 -9.09 -17.12 -11.00
N GLU A 403 -9.50 -16.90 -9.74
CA GLU A 403 -9.73 -17.96 -8.75
C GLU A 403 -10.74 -19.03 -9.20
N LEU A 404 -11.69 -18.73 -10.09
CA LEU A 404 -12.66 -19.71 -10.61
C LEU A 404 -11.98 -20.77 -11.49
N PHE A 405 -11.01 -20.37 -12.31
CA PHE A 405 -10.24 -21.33 -13.10
C PHE A 405 -9.30 -22.16 -12.24
N TRP A 406 -8.77 -21.60 -11.15
CA TRP A 406 -8.07 -22.39 -10.15
C TRP A 406 -9.01 -23.42 -9.50
N ALA A 407 -10.26 -23.06 -9.22
CA ALA A 407 -11.26 -23.99 -8.71
C ALA A 407 -11.54 -25.11 -9.72
N LEU A 408 -11.72 -24.81 -11.01
CA LEU A 408 -11.91 -25.82 -12.06
C LEU A 408 -10.72 -26.78 -12.17
N LEU A 409 -9.48 -26.29 -12.08
CA LEU A 409 -8.28 -27.13 -12.04
C LEU A 409 -8.26 -28.06 -10.82
N PHE A 410 -8.48 -27.52 -9.63
CA PHE A 410 -8.43 -28.30 -8.39
C PHE A 410 -9.63 -29.22 -8.19
N LEU A 411 -10.76 -28.93 -8.84
CA LEU A 411 -11.95 -29.77 -8.83
C LEU A 411 -11.62 -31.17 -9.38
N GLN A 412 -10.75 -31.26 -10.40
CA GLN A 412 -10.33 -32.54 -10.99
C GLN A 412 -9.48 -33.40 -10.05
N VAL A 413 -8.78 -32.76 -9.10
CA VAL A 413 -7.87 -33.44 -8.17
C VAL A 413 -8.55 -33.73 -6.83
N PHE A 414 -9.27 -32.76 -6.28
CA PHE A 414 -9.85 -32.83 -4.93
C PHE A 414 -11.37 -32.99 -4.92
N GLY A 415 -12.02 -33.01 -6.09
CA GLY A 415 -13.49 -33.08 -6.20
C GLY A 415 -14.20 -31.86 -5.63
N LEU A 416 -15.51 -31.99 -5.43
CA LEU A 416 -16.37 -30.98 -4.79
C LEU A 416 -16.09 -30.93 -3.28
N SER A 417 -14.93 -30.40 -2.91
CA SER A 417 -14.47 -30.35 -1.53
C SER A 417 -14.05 -28.94 -1.09
N ALA A 418 -13.99 -28.74 0.23
CA ALA A 418 -13.46 -27.52 0.82
C ALA A 418 -12.02 -27.22 0.36
N LEU A 419 -11.21 -28.26 0.10
CA LEU A 419 -9.83 -28.09 -0.32
C LEU A 419 -9.72 -27.41 -1.68
N THR A 420 -10.62 -27.74 -2.62
CA THR A 420 -10.75 -27.05 -3.92
C THR A 420 -10.97 -25.56 -3.74
N ALA A 421 -11.96 -25.18 -2.92
CA ALA A 421 -12.28 -23.78 -2.65
C ALA A 421 -11.12 -23.02 -1.98
N LEU A 422 -10.45 -23.67 -1.03
CA LEU A 422 -9.33 -23.07 -0.30
C LEU A 422 -8.10 -22.90 -1.20
N ALA A 423 -7.73 -23.91 -1.99
CA ALA A 423 -6.60 -23.83 -2.92
C ALA A 423 -6.84 -22.75 -3.99
N ALA A 424 -8.07 -22.70 -4.52
CA ALA A 424 -8.50 -21.73 -5.51
C ALA A 424 -8.35 -20.27 -5.05
N LEU A 425 -8.62 -19.99 -3.76
CA LEU A 425 -8.40 -18.67 -3.18
C LEU A 425 -6.96 -18.44 -2.74
N ALA A 426 -6.36 -19.40 -2.04
CA ALA A 426 -5.07 -19.23 -1.37
C ALA A 426 -3.92 -18.95 -2.34
N ILE A 427 -3.89 -19.63 -3.50
CA ILE A 427 -2.80 -19.51 -4.48
C ILE A 427 -2.72 -18.12 -5.13
N PRO A 428 -3.78 -17.59 -5.77
CA PRO A 428 -3.75 -16.23 -6.31
C PRO A 428 -3.57 -15.18 -5.19
N TYR A 429 -4.13 -15.41 -4.01
CA TYR A 429 -3.98 -14.50 -2.87
C TYR A 429 -2.55 -14.48 -2.34
N ALA A 430 -1.83 -15.61 -2.35
CA ALA A 430 -0.43 -15.67 -1.99
C ALA A 430 0.41 -14.75 -2.89
N GLY A 431 0.17 -14.78 -4.20
CA GLY A 431 0.84 -13.88 -5.15
C GLY A 431 0.52 -12.41 -4.93
N ILE A 432 -0.74 -12.10 -4.58
CA ILE A 432 -1.19 -10.74 -4.23
C ILE A 432 -0.50 -10.26 -2.94
N PHE A 433 -0.55 -11.04 -1.86
CA PHE A 433 0.05 -10.68 -0.58
C PHE A 433 1.56 -10.56 -0.71
N ALA A 434 2.22 -11.44 -1.48
CA ALA A 434 3.64 -11.34 -1.76
C ALA A 434 4.03 -9.98 -2.34
N LYS A 435 3.33 -9.54 -3.39
CA LYS A 435 3.58 -8.22 -4.01
C LYS A 435 3.28 -7.08 -3.05
N VAL A 436 2.06 -7.02 -2.50
CA VAL A 436 1.61 -5.84 -1.75
C VAL A 436 2.31 -5.71 -0.41
N TYR A 437 2.58 -6.81 0.29
CA TYR A 437 3.34 -6.75 1.53
C TYR A 437 4.79 -6.35 1.27
N ALA A 438 5.40 -6.79 0.16
CA ALA A 438 6.74 -6.34 -0.20
C ALA A 438 6.76 -4.82 -0.44
N GLU A 439 5.78 -4.29 -1.17
CA GLU A 439 5.67 -2.84 -1.40
C GLU A 439 5.43 -2.04 -0.11
N ILE A 440 4.59 -2.53 0.81
CA ILE A 440 4.36 -1.91 2.12
C ILE A 440 5.65 -1.90 2.96
N LEU A 441 6.39 -3.02 2.96
CA LEU A 441 7.66 -3.13 3.69
C LEU A 441 8.74 -2.22 3.09
N GLU A 442 8.78 -2.06 1.76
CA GLU A 442 9.73 -1.17 1.08
C GLU A 442 9.45 0.31 1.31
N GLN A 443 8.18 0.68 1.51
CA GLN A 443 7.76 2.05 1.82
C GLN A 443 7.99 2.44 3.29
N ALA A 444 8.26 1.48 4.17
CA ALA A 444 8.50 1.76 5.58
C ALA A 444 9.75 2.66 5.77
N PRO A 445 9.69 3.67 6.66
CA PRO A 445 10.84 4.56 6.91
C PRO A 445 12.09 3.80 7.34
N ARG A 446 13.24 4.13 6.74
CA ARG A 446 14.53 3.46 7.04
C ARG A 446 15.19 3.95 8.32
N ALA A 447 14.83 5.13 8.83
CA ALA A 447 15.50 5.75 9.97
C ALA A 447 15.61 4.85 11.22
N PRO A 448 14.57 4.08 11.64
CA PRO A 448 14.70 3.18 12.79
C PRO A 448 15.61 1.98 12.54
N ARG A 449 15.65 1.49 11.30
CA ARG A 449 16.56 0.42 10.88
C ARG A 449 18.01 0.88 10.90
N ASP A 450 18.28 2.07 10.38
CA ASP A 450 19.62 2.64 10.27
C ASP A 450 20.18 3.09 11.63
N ALA A 451 19.30 3.26 12.63
CA ALA A 451 19.67 3.58 14.00
C ALA A 451 20.12 2.36 14.83
N LEU A 452 19.91 1.14 14.35
CA LEU A 452 20.28 -0.07 15.08
C LEU A 452 21.80 -0.29 15.08
N PRO A 453 22.36 -0.90 16.14
CA PRO A 453 23.79 -1.19 16.21
C PRO A 453 24.25 -2.16 15.10
N PRO A 454 25.50 -2.02 14.61
CA PRO A 454 26.09 -2.97 13.67
C PRO A 454 26.16 -4.37 14.27
N GLY A 455 25.91 -5.38 13.43
CA GLY A 455 25.81 -6.79 13.86
C GLY A 455 24.41 -7.23 14.34
N SER A 456 23.41 -6.35 14.33
CA SER A 456 22.02 -6.74 14.60
C SER A 456 21.53 -7.75 13.55
N GLY A 457 21.09 -8.94 14.00
CA GLY A 457 20.62 -10.01 13.11
C GLY A 457 19.46 -9.58 12.22
N ARG A 458 19.36 -10.18 11.03
CA ARG A 458 18.33 -9.83 10.02
C ARG A 458 16.91 -9.95 10.57
N LEU A 459 16.61 -11.05 11.28
CA LEU A 459 15.28 -11.29 11.87
C LEU A 459 14.94 -10.28 12.96
N SER A 460 15.89 -10.01 13.87
CA SER A 460 15.67 -9.04 14.95
C SER A 460 15.47 -7.62 14.42
N ARG A 461 16.26 -7.20 13.42
CA ARG A 461 16.06 -5.93 12.71
C ARG A 461 14.67 -5.84 12.09
N PHE A 462 14.26 -6.88 11.37
CA PHE A 462 12.94 -6.93 10.74
C PHE A 462 11.81 -6.80 11.77
N VAL A 463 11.84 -7.62 12.83
CA VAL A 463 10.79 -7.69 13.85
C VAL A 463 10.69 -6.43 14.71
N TYR A 464 11.82 -5.77 15.01
CA TYR A 464 11.83 -4.59 15.89
C TYR A 464 11.70 -3.26 15.12
N ALA A 465 12.28 -3.14 13.92
CA ALA A 465 12.36 -1.85 13.22
C ALA A 465 11.45 -1.74 12.00
N GLU A 466 11.20 -2.83 11.26
CA GLU A 466 10.45 -2.76 9.99
C GLU A 466 8.98 -3.18 10.17
N LEU A 467 8.74 -4.38 10.71
CA LEU A 467 7.42 -4.96 10.87
C LEU A 467 6.45 -4.08 11.69
N PRO A 468 6.84 -3.47 12.84
CA PRO A 468 5.92 -2.65 13.62
C PRO A 468 5.48 -1.37 12.91
N LEU A 469 6.30 -0.84 12.00
CA LEU A 469 5.96 0.34 11.20
C LEU A 469 4.96 -0.02 10.10
N ALA A 470 5.12 -1.20 9.50
CA ALA A 470 4.25 -1.71 8.44
C ALA A 470 2.95 -2.36 8.97
N TRP A 471 2.91 -2.78 10.24
CA TRP A 471 1.85 -3.63 10.80
C TRP A 471 0.43 -3.11 10.54
N ALA A 472 0.18 -1.83 10.77
CA ALA A 472 -1.15 -1.25 10.59
C ALA A 472 -1.63 -1.37 9.13
N GLN A 473 -0.74 -1.12 8.17
CA GLN A 473 -1.04 -1.22 6.75
C GLN A 473 -1.22 -2.68 6.30
N LEU A 474 -0.38 -3.60 6.79
CA LEU A 474 -0.51 -5.04 6.52
C LEU A 474 -1.87 -5.58 7.00
N VAL A 475 -2.28 -5.24 8.23
CA VAL A 475 -3.57 -5.65 8.80
C VAL A 475 -4.75 -5.04 8.03
N ALA A 476 -4.66 -3.75 7.70
CA ALA A 476 -5.70 -3.07 6.90
C ALA A 476 -5.88 -3.75 5.54
N TYR A 477 -4.79 -4.08 4.85
CA TYR A 477 -4.82 -4.76 3.56
C TYR A 477 -5.34 -6.21 3.68
N THR A 478 -4.95 -6.93 4.73
CA THR A 478 -5.49 -8.28 5.02
C THR A 478 -7.01 -8.23 5.16
N ARG A 479 -7.52 -7.24 5.89
CA ARG A 479 -8.96 -7.07 6.11
C ARG A 479 -9.70 -6.75 4.81
N TYR A 480 -9.14 -5.88 3.98
CA TYR A 480 -9.68 -5.62 2.64
C TYR A 480 -9.72 -6.89 1.79
N ARG A 481 -8.66 -7.70 1.81
CA ARG A 481 -8.61 -8.96 1.06
C ARG A 481 -9.57 -10.02 1.58
N PHE A 482 -9.83 -10.05 2.88
CA PHE A 482 -10.89 -10.87 3.46
C PHE A 482 -12.28 -10.47 2.94
N GLU A 483 -12.57 -9.17 2.81
CA GLU A 483 -13.81 -8.70 2.16
C GLU A 483 -13.89 -9.16 0.71
N CYS A 484 -12.80 -9.07 -0.06
CA CYS A 484 -12.75 -9.63 -1.41
C CYS A 484 -12.98 -11.15 -1.42
N ALA A 485 -12.39 -11.88 -0.47
CA ALA A 485 -12.52 -13.33 -0.38
C ALA A 485 -13.96 -13.77 -0.11
N LEU A 486 -14.73 -12.99 0.64
CA LEU A 486 -16.15 -13.26 0.87
C LEU A 486 -16.99 -13.09 -0.41
N ARG A 487 -16.65 -12.13 -1.27
CA ARG A 487 -17.30 -12.02 -2.58
C ARG A 487 -16.89 -13.17 -3.50
N ALA A 488 -15.60 -13.47 -3.55
CA ALA A 488 -15.05 -14.55 -4.35
C ALA A 488 -15.57 -15.94 -3.92
N SER A 489 -15.81 -16.17 -2.63
CA SER A 489 -16.38 -17.44 -2.15
C SER A 489 -17.82 -17.66 -2.59
N VAL A 490 -18.60 -16.59 -2.80
CA VAL A 490 -19.91 -16.71 -3.47
C VAL A 490 -19.73 -17.08 -4.94
N LEU A 491 -18.79 -16.45 -5.65
CA LEU A 491 -18.52 -16.81 -7.06
C LEU A 491 -18.11 -18.27 -7.21
N LEU A 492 -17.30 -18.81 -6.29
CA LEU A 492 -16.91 -20.23 -6.29
C LEU A 492 -18.10 -21.18 -6.26
N GLY A 493 -19.26 -20.75 -5.75
CA GLY A 493 -20.49 -21.53 -5.79
C GLY A 493 -20.99 -21.85 -7.20
N PHE A 494 -20.64 -21.03 -8.20
CA PHE A 494 -21.01 -21.27 -9.60
C PHE A 494 -20.31 -22.48 -10.22
N VAL A 495 -19.23 -22.95 -9.59
CA VAL A 495 -18.49 -24.16 -10.00
C VAL A 495 -19.01 -25.39 -9.23
N GLY A 496 -20.14 -25.27 -8.52
CA GLY A 496 -20.77 -26.35 -7.76
C GLY A 496 -20.35 -26.46 -6.29
N LEU A 497 -19.51 -25.56 -5.78
CA LEU A 497 -19.08 -25.58 -4.37
C LEU A 497 -20.23 -25.13 -3.45
N PRO A 498 -20.46 -25.76 -2.28
CA PRO A 498 -21.65 -25.57 -1.43
C PRO A 498 -21.61 -24.24 -0.64
N THR A 499 -21.53 -23.11 -1.34
CA THR A 499 -21.54 -21.76 -0.79
C THR A 499 -22.87 -21.07 -1.12
N LEU A 500 -23.07 -19.85 -0.61
CA LEU A 500 -24.28 -19.07 -0.91
C LEU A 500 -24.50 -18.91 -2.42
N GLY A 501 -23.43 -18.83 -3.22
CA GLY A 501 -23.54 -18.65 -4.66
C GLY A 501 -24.13 -19.85 -5.39
N PHE A 502 -23.89 -21.07 -4.93
CA PHE A 502 -24.46 -22.28 -5.54
C PHE A 502 -25.99 -22.27 -5.47
N HIS A 503 -26.52 -21.95 -4.29
CA HIS A 503 -27.97 -21.82 -4.10
C HIS A 503 -28.54 -20.64 -4.89
N LEU A 504 -27.80 -19.53 -4.97
CA LEU A 504 -28.24 -18.35 -5.70
C LEU A 504 -28.31 -18.60 -7.21
N GLU A 505 -27.28 -19.23 -7.77
CA GLU A 505 -27.27 -19.65 -9.18
C GLU A 505 -28.40 -20.62 -9.47
N THR A 506 -28.56 -21.66 -8.65
CA THR A 506 -29.62 -22.67 -8.81
C THR A 506 -31.00 -22.02 -8.82
N ALA A 507 -31.28 -21.13 -7.85
CA ALA A 507 -32.56 -20.44 -7.76
C ALA A 507 -32.86 -19.58 -8.99
N PHE A 508 -31.87 -18.89 -9.56
CA PHE A 508 -32.10 -18.13 -10.78
C PHE A 508 -32.21 -19.03 -12.03
N ARG A 509 -31.41 -20.09 -12.18
CA ARG A 509 -31.51 -21.04 -13.30
C ARG A 509 -32.88 -21.73 -13.34
N GLU A 510 -33.47 -22.00 -12.18
CA GLU A 510 -34.81 -22.59 -12.06
C GLU A 510 -35.96 -21.56 -12.13
N GLY A 511 -35.67 -20.26 -12.26
CA GLY A 511 -36.68 -19.20 -12.31
C GLY A 511 -37.38 -18.93 -10.97
N ARG A 512 -36.83 -19.41 -9.84
CA ARG A 512 -37.36 -19.20 -8.49
C ARG A 512 -36.95 -17.83 -7.94
N TYR A 513 -37.45 -16.76 -8.56
CA TYR A 513 -36.99 -15.39 -8.28
C TYR A 513 -37.23 -14.89 -6.84
N HIS A 514 -38.24 -15.41 -6.15
CA HIS A 514 -38.47 -15.07 -4.73
C HIS A 514 -37.41 -15.67 -3.79
N GLU A 515 -36.93 -16.89 -4.08
CA GLU A 515 -35.81 -17.52 -3.36
C GLU A 515 -34.51 -16.81 -3.69
N ALA A 516 -34.27 -16.53 -4.97
CA ALA A 516 -33.11 -15.78 -5.43
C ALA A 516 -33.04 -14.39 -4.78
N GLY A 517 -34.18 -13.70 -4.66
CA GLY A 517 -34.29 -12.43 -3.94
C GLY A 517 -33.90 -12.54 -2.47
N ALA A 518 -34.32 -13.59 -1.77
CA ALA A 518 -33.97 -13.83 -0.37
C ALA A 518 -32.46 -14.10 -0.20
N LEU A 519 -31.88 -14.93 -1.06
CA LEU A 519 -30.44 -15.23 -1.08
C LEU A 519 -29.60 -13.98 -1.42
N LEU A 520 -30.07 -13.14 -2.34
CA LEU A 520 -29.39 -11.89 -2.70
C LEU A 520 -29.42 -10.88 -1.55
N TRP A 521 -30.54 -10.77 -0.83
CA TRP A 521 -30.59 -9.97 0.40
C TRP A 521 -29.68 -10.51 1.50
N LEU A 522 -29.63 -11.83 1.68
CA LEU A 522 -28.73 -12.49 2.62
C LEU A 522 -27.27 -12.17 2.31
N PHE A 523 -26.91 -12.20 1.03
CA PHE A 523 -25.59 -11.80 0.53
C PHE A 523 -25.28 -10.32 0.82
N TYR A 524 -26.22 -9.40 0.55
CA TYR A 524 -26.01 -7.98 0.85
C TYR A 524 -25.90 -7.72 2.36
N LEU A 525 -26.68 -8.40 3.19
CA LEU A 525 -26.57 -8.33 4.65
C LEU A 525 -25.23 -8.88 5.14
N LEU A 526 -24.76 -9.99 4.56
CA LEU A 526 -23.44 -10.56 4.84
C LEU A 526 -22.33 -9.53 4.55
N ILE A 527 -22.35 -8.91 3.36
CA ILE A 527 -21.38 -7.86 3.01
C ILE A 527 -21.52 -6.64 3.92
N ALA A 528 -22.75 -6.16 4.18
CA ALA A 528 -22.98 -5.02 5.05
C ALA A 528 -22.46 -5.25 6.47
N SER A 529 -22.44 -6.51 6.92
CA SER A 529 -21.99 -6.90 8.24
C SER A 529 -20.46 -6.99 8.41
N LEU A 530 -19.68 -6.96 7.32
CA LEU A 530 -18.22 -7.01 7.28
C LEU A 530 -17.45 -6.12 8.28
N PRO A 531 -17.91 -4.89 8.59
CA PRO A 531 -17.28 -4.05 9.59
C PRO A 531 -17.14 -4.72 10.97
N TRP A 532 -18.03 -5.68 11.28
CA TRP A 532 -18.03 -6.40 12.56
C TRP A 532 -17.14 -7.64 12.57
N TRP A 533 -17.05 -8.39 11.47
CA TRP A 533 -16.29 -9.66 11.41
C TRP A 533 -14.79 -9.49 11.63
N GLY A 534 -14.23 -8.32 11.27
CA GLY A 534 -12.81 -7.99 11.47
C GLY A 534 -12.40 -7.65 12.91
N HIS A 535 -13.29 -7.78 13.91
CA HIS A 535 -12.95 -7.50 15.29
C HIS A 535 -12.05 -8.60 15.87
N ARG A 536 -10.95 -8.20 16.54
CA ARG A 536 -9.91 -9.10 17.11
C ARG A 536 -10.41 -10.26 17.99
N ARG A 537 -11.61 -10.14 18.56
CA ARG A 537 -12.23 -11.19 19.40
C ARG A 537 -12.99 -12.25 18.60
N LEU A 538 -13.47 -11.90 17.41
CA LEU A 538 -14.25 -12.81 16.56
C LEU A 538 -13.34 -13.67 15.69
N VAL A 539 -12.16 -13.17 15.30
CA VAL A 539 -11.23 -13.92 14.44
C VAL A 539 -10.93 -15.33 14.96
N PRO A 540 -10.57 -15.57 16.24
CA PRO A 540 -10.34 -16.93 16.73
C PRO A 540 -11.59 -17.83 16.64
N VAL A 541 -12.77 -17.28 16.93
CA VAL A 541 -14.05 -18.00 16.84
C VAL A 541 -14.34 -18.40 15.39
N LEU A 542 -14.12 -17.49 14.44
CA LEU A 542 -14.31 -17.74 13.01
C LEU A 542 -13.32 -18.78 12.47
N LEU A 543 -12.08 -18.78 12.94
CA LEU A 543 -11.08 -19.77 12.54
C LEU A 543 -11.45 -21.17 13.02
N VAL A 544 -11.79 -21.32 14.30
CA VAL A 544 -12.18 -22.61 14.89
C VAL A 544 -13.50 -23.11 14.31
N GLY A 545 -14.52 -22.24 14.28
CA GLY A 545 -15.83 -22.58 13.71
C GLY A 545 -15.74 -22.87 12.20
N GLY A 546 -14.92 -22.13 11.47
CA GLY A 546 -14.68 -22.38 10.05
C GLY A 546 -13.96 -23.71 9.79
N ALA A 547 -12.98 -24.08 10.62
CA ALA A 547 -12.32 -25.38 10.49
C ALA A 547 -13.26 -26.56 10.76
N TRP A 548 -14.19 -26.38 11.71
CA TRP A 548 -15.23 -27.37 11.99
C TRP A 548 -16.21 -27.51 10.82
N LEU A 549 -16.66 -26.38 10.25
CA LEU A 549 -17.66 -26.37 9.18
C LEU A 549 -17.12 -26.85 7.83
N LEU A 550 -15.82 -26.66 7.55
CA LEU A 550 -15.18 -27.14 6.32
C LEU A 550 -14.86 -28.65 6.34
N GLY A 551 -15.02 -29.33 7.48
CA GLY A 551 -14.77 -30.77 7.61
C GLY A 551 -15.94 -31.63 7.12
N PRO A 552 -15.70 -32.90 6.68
CA PRO A 552 -14.44 -33.65 6.74
C PRO A 552 -13.46 -33.33 5.59
N TRP A 553 -12.16 -33.30 5.91
CA TRP A 553 -11.11 -33.07 4.92
C TRP A 553 -10.90 -34.31 4.04
N PRO A 554 -10.93 -34.18 2.70
CA PRO A 554 -10.72 -35.32 1.83
C PRO A 554 -9.28 -35.85 1.95
N SER A 555 -9.10 -37.16 1.77
CA SER A 555 -7.76 -37.74 1.61
C SER A 555 -7.14 -37.25 0.31
N VAL A 556 -5.99 -36.57 0.40
CA VAL A 556 -5.26 -36.09 -0.78
C VAL A 556 -4.44 -37.24 -1.35
N ASP A 557 -4.78 -37.68 -2.56
CA ASP A 557 -3.97 -38.63 -3.30
C ASP A 557 -2.80 -37.90 -3.99
N GLY A 558 -1.61 -38.07 -3.42
CA GLY A 558 -0.39 -37.46 -3.94
C GLY A 558 0.01 -37.97 -5.33
N ALA A 559 -0.36 -39.20 -5.70
CA ALA A 559 -0.06 -39.75 -7.02
C ALA A 559 -0.98 -39.15 -8.09
N LEU A 560 -2.27 -38.98 -7.80
CA LEU A 560 -3.19 -38.26 -8.68
C LEU A 560 -2.77 -36.81 -8.87
N LEU A 561 -2.40 -36.11 -7.78
CA LEU A 561 -1.90 -34.74 -7.85
C LEU A 561 -0.62 -34.66 -8.69
N TRP A 562 0.32 -35.59 -8.50
CA TRP A 562 1.55 -35.60 -9.28
C TRP A 562 1.28 -35.85 -10.76
N ARG A 563 0.50 -36.88 -11.10
CA ARG A 563 0.10 -37.19 -12.49
C ARG A 563 -0.60 -35.99 -13.15
N PHE A 564 -1.53 -35.36 -12.44
CA PHE A 564 -2.24 -34.20 -12.96
C PHE A 564 -1.27 -33.06 -13.33
N VAL A 565 -0.30 -32.78 -12.46
CA VAL A 565 0.67 -31.68 -12.68
C VAL A 565 1.78 -32.05 -13.67
N SER A 566 2.18 -33.31 -13.75
CA SER A 566 3.31 -33.75 -14.59
C SER A 566 2.89 -34.20 -15.99
N GLU A 567 1.68 -34.75 -16.14
CA GLU A 567 1.21 -35.40 -17.36
C GLU A 567 -0.07 -34.74 -17.90
N ASP A 568 -1.16 -34.72 -17.12
CA ASP A 568 -2.50 -34.43 -17.65
C ASP A 568 -2.65 -32.99 -18.20
N ILE A 569 -2.00 -32.00 -17.59
CA ILE A 569 -2.10 -30.57 -18.01
C ILE A 569 -1.14 -30.19 -19.15
N TRP A 570 -0.27 -31.11 -19.61
CA TRP A 570 0.72 -30.82 -20.64
C TRP A 570 0.38 -31.53 -21.94
N PRO A 571 0.59 -30.89 -23.11
CA PRO A 571 0.39 -31.55 -24.39
C PRO A 571 1.28 -32.80 -24.50
N PRO A 572 0.76 -33.96 -24.92
CA PRO A 572 1.56 -35.19 -25.03
C PRO A 572 2.79 -35.02 -25.94
N ALA A 573 2.67 -34.23 -27.01
CA ALA A 573 3.78 -33.93 -27.91
C ALA A 573 4.92 -33.15 -27.23
N LEU A 574 4.59 -32.27 -26.27
CA LEU A 574 5.60 -31.54 -25.49
C LEU A 574 6.38 -32.48 -24.56
N LEU A 575 5.67 -33.39 -23.89
CA LEU A 575 6.28 -34.39 -23.02
C LEU A 575 7.20 -35.37 -23.78
N ALA A 576 6.82 -35.69 -25.03
CA ALA A 576 7.61 -36.52 -25.93
C ALA A 576 8.78 -35.77 -26.62
N GLY A 577 8.87 -34.44 -26.47
CA GLY A 577 9.85 -33.61 -27.19
C GLY A 577 9.61 -33.50 -28.70
N ASP A 578 8.39 -33.80 -29.17
CA ASP A 578 7.99 -33.75 -30.58
C ASP A 578 7.46 -32.36 -30.97
N TRP A 579 8.33 -31.54 -31.53
CA TRP A 579 7.98 -30.19 -32.00
C TRP A 579 6.99 -30.18 -33.17
N ALA A 580 7.03 -31.19 -34.05
CA ALA A 580 6.11 -31.27 -35.18
C ALA A 580 4.70 -31.62 -34.68
N GLY A 581 4.59 -32.61 -33.81
CA GLY A 581 3.35 -32.96 -33.11
C GLY A 581 2.78 -31.79 -32.31
N LEU A 582 3.63 -30.97 -31.67
CA LEU A 582 3.20 -29.78 -30.94
C LEU A 582 2.57 -28.73 -31.85
N THR A 583 3.14 -28.48 -33.04
CA THR A 583 2.53 -27.55 -34.02
C THR A 583 1.20 -28.07 -34.54
N ALA A 584 1.08 -29.39 -34.77
CA ALA A 584 -0.18 -30.01 -35.18
C ALA A 584 -1.23 -29.91 -34.07
N TRP A 585 -0.87 -30.18 -32.81
CA TRP A 585 -1.74 -30.01 -31.65
C TRP A 585 -2.24 -28.57 -31.52
N LEU A 586 -1.36 -27.57 -31.66
CA LEU A 586 -1.72 -26.15 -31.57
C LEU A 586 -2.73 -25.76 -32.67
N SER A 587 -2.58 -26.31 -33.86
CA SER A 587 -3.49 -26.04 -34.99
C SER A 587 -4.90 -26.62 -34.79
N ARG A 588 -5.08 -27.58 -33.88
CA ARG A 588 -6.39 -28.19 -33.57
C ARG A 588 -7.21 -27.39 -32.57
N ILE A 589 -6.61 -26.44 -31.84
CA ILE A 589 -7.34 -25.61 -30.88
C ILE A 589 -8.28 -24.68 -31.66
N PRO A 590 -9.61 -24.91 -31.61
CA PRO A 590 -10.53 -24.17 -32.44
C PRO A 590 -10.59 -22.70 -32.01
N ALA A 591 -10.69 -21.80 -32.98
CA ALA A 591 -11.03 -20.40 -32.76
C ALA A 591 -10.16 -19.62 -31.73
N LEU A 592 -8.89 -19.99 -31.53
CA LEU A 592 -7.98 -19.30 -30.60
C LEU A 592 -7.87 -17.79 -30.89
N GLY A 593 -7.74 -17.41 -32.17
CA GLY A 593 -7.67 -16.01 -32.61
C GLY A 593 -8.92 -15.22 -32.26
N PRO A 594 -10.12 -15.65 -32.70
CA PRO A 594 -11.39 -15.06 -32.28
C PRO A 594 -11.58 -14.98 -30.75
N ALA A 595 -11.22 -16.02 -30.00
CA ALA A 595 -11.34 -16.04 -28.54
C ALA A 595 -10.48 -14.94 -27.89
N ILE A 596 -9.22 -14.81 -28.30
CA ILE A 596 -8.31 -13.74 -27.85
C ILE A 596 -8.88 -12.36 -28.24
N GLY A 597 -9.36 -12.23 -29.48
CA GLY A 597 -9.96 -11.01 -30.00
C GLY A 597 -11.16 -10.56 -29.16
N ASN A 598 -12.10 -11.47 -28.89
CA ASN A 598 -13.30 -11.20 -28.10
C ASN A 598 -12.96 -10.88 -26.64
N THR A 599 -11.99 -11.58 -26.02
CA THR A 599 -11.49 -11.26 -24.67
C THR A 599 -10.93 -9.82 -24.61
N LEU A 600 -10.06 -9.45 -25.56
CA LEU A 600 -9.46 -8.11 -25.59
C LEU A 600 -10.49 -7.02 -25.92
N LEU A 601 -11.42 -7.29 -26.85
CA LEU A 601 -12.49 -6.39 -27.23
C LEU A 601 -13.43 -6.13 -26.05
N LEU A 602 -13.89 -7.19 -25.38
CA LEU A 602 -14.73 -7.07 -24.19
C LEU A 602 -14.00 -6.32 -23.06
N GLY A 603 -12.70 -6.56 -22.88
CA GLY A 603 -11.88 -5.85 -21.90
C GLY A 603 -11.77 -4.35 -22.19
N LEU A 604 -11.60 -3.99 -23.47
CA LEU A 604 -11.58 -2.60 -23.95
C LEU A 604 -12.95 -1.92 -23.75
N LEU A 605 -14.03 -2.57 -24.20
CA LEU A 605 -15.40 -2.07 -24.07
C LEU A 605 -15.78 -1.91 -22.59
N GLY A 606 -15.42 -2.88 -21.73
CA GLY A 606 -15.61 -2.82 -20.29
C GLY A 606 -14.85 -1.66 -19.65
N THR A 607 -13.62 -1.40 -20.08
CA THR A 607 -12.81 -0.26 -19.60
C THR A 607 -13.44 1.08 -20.02
N VAL A 608 -13.82 1.25 -21.28
CA VAL A 608 -14.49 2.49 -21.75
C VAL A 608 -15.86 2.67 -21.09
N GLY A 609 -16.62 1.59 -20.95
CA GLY A 609 -17.92 1.58 -20.27
C GLY A 609 -17.79 1.96 -18.80
N ALA A 610 -16.80 1.44 -18.09
CA ALA A 610 -16.53 1.81 -16.70
C ALA A 610 -16.20 3.31 -16.55
N LEU A 611 -15.46 3.89 -17.49
CA LEU A 611 -15.20 5.33 -17.51
C LEU A 611 -16.50 6.13 -17.71
N ALA A 612 -17.35 5.72 -18.66
CA ALA A 612 -18.63 6.37 -18.92
C ALA A 612 -19.55 6.31 -17.69
N VAL A 613 -19.71 5.12 -17.09
CA VAL A 613 -20.48 4.92 -15.86
C VAL A 613 -19.89 5.74 -14.71
N ALA A 614 -18.56 5.78 -14.57
CA ALA A 614 -17.92 6.55 -13.52
C ALA A 614 -18.26 8.05 -13.64
N LEU A 615 -18.08 8.63 -14.83
CA LEU A 615 -18.40 10.02 -15.15
C LEU A 615 -19.86 10.37 -14.86
N LEU A 616 -20.79 9.45 -15.15
CA LEU A 616 -22.22 9.65 -14.94
C LEU A 616 -22.64 9.54 -13.48
N LEU A 617 -22.09 8.58 -12.72
CA LEU A 617 -22.63 8.22 -11.41
C LEU A 617 -21.94 8.91 -10.23
N TRP A 618 -20.67 9.33 -10.34
CA TRP A 618 -19.98 9.97 -9.21
C TRP A 618 -20.66 11.26 -8.70
N PRO A 619 -21.28 12.12 -9.54
CA PRO A 619 -21.96 13.31 -9.06
C PRO A 619 -23.16 13.00 -8.17
N LEU A 620 -23.86 11.88 -8.44
CA LEU A 620 -25.04 11.45 -7.68
C LEU A 620 -24.70 11.09 -6.23
N ALA A 621 -23.45 10.76 -5.92
CA ALA A 621 -23.00 10.36 -4.59
C ALA A 621 -22.23 11.45 -3.83
N SER A 622 -21.88 12.57 -4.48
CA SER A 622 -21.09 13.65 -3.90
C SER A 622 -21.97 14.70 -3.21
N ARG A 623 -21.43 15.35 -2.17
CA ARG A 623 -22.07 16.47 -1.45
C ARG A 623 -22.19 17.75 -2.27
N HIS A 624 -21.43 17.86 -3.37
CA HIS A 624 -21.40 19.05 -4.22
C HIS A 624 -22.59 19.16 -5.18
N PHE A 625 -23.37 18.08 -5.31
CA PHE A 625 -24.52 18.00 -6.22
C PHE A 625 -25.76 17.46 -5.48
N GLY A 626 -26.93 17.77 -6.01
CA GLY A 626 -28.20 17.24 -5.54
C GLY A 626 -28.58 17.63 -4.10
N ASN A 627 -29.64 17.00 -3.60
CA ASN A 627 -30.15 17.14 -2.23
C ASN A 627 -29.78 15.91 -1.37
N ARG A 628 -30.14 15.93 -0.08
CA ARG A 628 -29.83 14.81 0.84
C ARG A 628 -30.40 13.46 0.36
N ALA A 629 -31.62 13.47 -0.18
CA ALA A 629 -32.31 12.27 -0.65
C ALA A 629 -31.65 11.66 -1.90
N SER A 630 -31.43 12.46 -2.94
CA SER A 630 -30.71 12.03 -4.15
C SER A 630 -29.30 11.53 -3.83
N ARG A 631 -28.59 12.17 -2.89
CA ARG A 631 -27.27 11.70 -2.46
C ARG A 631 -27.32 10.38 -1.71
N LEU A 632 -28.30 10.19 -0.83
CA LEU A 632 -28.48 8.91 -0.13
C LEU A 632 -28.80 7.80 -1.14
N ALA A 633 -29.70 8.07 -2.09
CA ALA A 633 -30.05 7.16 -3.16
C ALA A 633 -28.84 6.83 -4.06
N GLY A 634 -28.07 7.85 -4.48
CA GLY A 634 -26.87 7.67 -5.29
C GLY A 634 -25.80 6.85 -4.57
N ARG A 635 -25.56 7.11 -3.28
CA ARG A 635 -24.65 6.30 -2.46
C ARG A 635 -25.16 4.86 -2.30
N GLY A 636 -26.46 4.67 -2.09
CA GLY A 636 -27.08 3.35 -2.02
C GLY A 636 -26.92 2.56 -3.32
N LEU A 637 -27.19 3.19 -4.47
CA LEU A 637 -27.01 2.61 -5.80
C LEU A 637 -25.57 2.19 -6.04
N LEU A 638 -24.59 3.06 -5.76
CA LEU A 638 -23.17 2.73 -5.92
C LEU A 638 -22.74 1.58 -4.99
N VAL A 639 -23.28 1.53 -3.77
CA VAL A 639 -23.02 0.42 -2.85
C VAL A 639 -23.63 -0.89 -3.36
N ALA A 640 -24.84 -0.88 -3.91
CA ALA A 640 -25.46 -2.07 -4.48
C ALA A 640 -24.68 -2.58 -5.71
N LEU A 641 -24.41 -1.71 -6.68
CA LEU A 641 -23.70 -2.06 -7.91
C LEU A 641 -22.28 -2.59 -7.66
N ARG A 642 -21.54 -2.03 -6.70
CA ARG A 642 -20.19 -2.51 -6.35
C ARG A 642 -20.19 -3.78 -5.50
N SER A 643 -21.29 -4.08 -4.80
CA SER A 643 -21.36 -5.24 -3.90
C SER A 643 -21.78 -6.49 -4.64
N THR A 644 -22.65 -6.33 -5.65
CA THR A 644 -23.09 -7.41 -6.53
C THR A 644 -21.90 -7.93 -7.35
N PRO A 645 -21.63 -9.25 -7.34
CA PRO A 645 -20.57 -9.83 -8.15
C PRO A 645 -20.86 -9.62 -9.65
N GLU A 646 -19.81 -9.36 -10.42
CA GLU A 646 -19.87 -9.14 -11.87
C GLU A 646 -20.45 -10.35 -12.63
N LEU A 647 -20.12 -11.58 -12.22
CA LEU A 647 -20.71 -12.80 -12.78
C LEU A 647 -22.22 -12.85 -12.56
N MET A 648 -22.70 -12.40 -11.39
CA MET A 648 -24.13 -12.33 -11.09
C MET A 648 -24.83 -11.32 -11.99
N LEU A 649 -24.27 -10.12 -12.13
CA LEU A 649 -24.81 -9.10 -13.04
C LEU A 649 -24.84 -9.59 -14.48
N ALA A 650 -23.76 -10.24 -14.92
CA ALA A 650 -23.68 -10.79 -16.27
C ALA A 650 -24.70 -11.91 -16.48
N PHE A 651 -24.89 -12.79 -15.50
CA PHE A 651 -25.90 -13.84 -15.52
C PHE A 651 -27.33 -13.27 -15.58
N LEU A 652 -27.64 -12.23 -14.80
CA LEU A 652 -28.91 -11.52 -14.87
C LEU A 652 -29.11 -10.89 -16.25
N PHE A 653 -28.10 -10.19 -16.79
CA PHE A 653 -28.20 -9.64 -18.14
C PHE A 653 -28.25 -10.71 -19.24
N LEU A 654 -27.66 -11.88 -19.03
CA LEU A 654 -27.75 -13.01 -19.95
C LEU A 654 -29.19 -13.51 -20.03
N LEU A 655 -29.86 -13.67 -18.89
CA LEU A 655 -31.28 -14.03 -18.86
C LEU A 655 -32.15 -12.97 -19.58
N LEU A 656 -31.81 -11.69 -19.44
CA LEU A 656 -32.56 -10.59 -20.02
C LEU A 656 -32.30 -10.37 -21.50
N LEU A 657 -31.04 -10.45 -21.96
CA LEU A 657 -30.63 -10.02 -23.30
C LEU A 657 -30.24 -11.20 -24.21
N GLY A 658 -29.99 -12.38 -23.62
CA GLY A 658 -29.55 -13.58 -24.32
C GLY A 658 -28.03 -13.68 -24.45
N PRO A 659 -27.51 -14.78 -25.01
CA PRO A 659 -26.08 -15.04 -25.14
C PRO A 659 -25.45 -14.14 -26.19
N SER A 660 -24.69 -13.13 -25.75
CA SER A 660 -23.85 -12.26 -26.59
C SER A 660 -22.76 -11.58 -25.73
N LEU A 661 -21.92 -10.71 -26.31
CA LEU A 661 -20.95 -9.92 -25.53
C LEU A 661 -21.62 -8.79 -24.72
N LEU A 662 -22.86 -8.41 -25.05
CA LEU A 662 -23.57 -7.29 -24.44
C LEU A 662 -23.85 -7.48 -22.93
N PRO A 663 -24.40 -8.62 -22.45
CA PRO A 663 -24.54 -8.89 -21.02
C PRO A 663 -23.25 -8.70 -20.22
N ALA A 664 -22.16 -9.28 -20.74
CA ALA A 664 -20.86 -9.24 -20.12
C ALA A 664 -20.30 -7.81 -20.08
N TRP A 665 -20.44 -7.06 -21.17
CA TRP A 665 -19.99 -5.67 -21.25
C TRP A 665 -20.72 -4.79 -20.23
N LEU A 666 -22.06 -4.90 -20.14
CA LEU A 666 -22.86 -4.12 -19.19
C LEU A 666 -22.48 -4.45 -17.74
N ALA A 667 -22.31 -5.72 -17.40
CA ALA A 667 -21.89 -6.14 -16.07
C ALA A 667 -20.52 -5.55 -15.67
N LEU A 668 -19.52 -5.68 -16.55
CA LEU A 668 -18.17 -5.15 -16.31
C LEU A 668 -18.17 -3.63 -16.17
N ALA A 669 -18.90 -2.93 -17.05
CA ALA A 669 -19.01 -1.48 -17.05
C ALA A 669 -19.69 -0.95 -15.78
N LEU A 670 -20.82 -1.55 -15.38
CA LEU A 670 -21.58 -1.13 -14.21
C LEU A 670 -20.81 -1.38 -12.91
N HIS A 671 -20.28 -2.59 -12.72
CA HIS A 671 -19.56 -2.94 -11.49
C HIS A 671 -18.30 -2.08 -11.31
N ASN A 672 -17.43 -2.03 -12.33
CA ASN A 672 -16.17 -1.30 -12.24
C ASN A 672 -16.36 0.22 -12.27
N GLY A 673 -17.32 0.70 -13.07
CA GLY A 673 -17.68 2.11 -13.10
C GLY A 673 -18.27 2.61 -11.78
N ALA A 674 -19.12 1.81 -11.12
CA ALA A 674 -19.68 2.16 -9.81
C ALA A 674 -18.60 2.23 -8.71
N LEU A 675 -17.61 1.33 -8.72
CA LEU A 675 -16.48 1.41 -7.80
C LEU A 675 -15.65 2.69 -8.02
N ILE A 676 -15.30 2.99 -9.27
CA ILE A 676 -14.53 4.21 -9.60
C ILE A 676 -15.35 5.45 -9.22
N ALA A 677 -16.65 5.48 -9.53
CA ALA A 677 -17.55 6.55 -9.12
C ALA A 677 -17.58 6.75 -7.61
N PHE A 678 -17.62 5.66 -6.83
CA PHE A 678 -17.64 5.72 -5.37
C PHE A 678 -16.35 6.33 -4.80
N LEU A 679 -15.18 5.94 -5.32
CA LEU A 679 -13.89 6.49 -4.91
C LEU A 679 -13.74 7.96 -5.31
N VAL A 680 -14.13 8.30 -6.55
CA VAL A 680 -14.08 9.67 -7.06
C VAL A 680 -15.03 10.58 -6.30
N ALA A 681 -16.24 10.13 -5.95
CA ALA A 681 -17.19 10.90 -5.14
C ALA A 681 -16.64 11.22 -3.75
N ARG A 682 -15.96 10.28 -3.09
CA ARG A 682 -15.28 10.53 -1.81
C ARG A 682 -14.14 11.54 -1.95
N HIS A 683 -13.35 11.44 -3.02
CA HIS A 683 -12.28 12.39 -3.27
C HIS A 683 -12.83 13.80 -3.60
N ALA A 684 -13.91 13.88 -4.37
CA ALA A 684 -14.63 15.12 -4.64
C ALA A 684 -15.12 15.76 -3.34
N ASP A 685 -15.71 14.97 -2.43
CA ASP A 685 -16.19 15.46 -1.14
C ASP A 685 -15.06 16.02 -0.28
N ALA A 686 -13.81 15.58 -0.43
CA ALA A 686 -12.67 16.16 0.29
C ALA A 686 -12.23 17.54 -0.26
N LEU A 687 -12.61 17.89 -1.50
CA LEU A 687 -12.25 19.17 -2.11
C LEU A 687 -13.19 20.29 -1.68
N ALA A 688 -12.61 21.47 -1.43
CA ALA A 688 -13.34 22.73 -1.30
C ALA A 688 -13.42 23.41 -2.69
N PRO A 689 -14.62 23.72 -3.20
CA PRO A 689 -14.78 24.52 -4.41
C PRO A 689 -14.19 25.92 -4.19
N GLY A 690 -13.37 26.39 -5.13
CA GLY A 690 -12.77 27.71 -5.14
C GLY A 690 -13.48 28.71 -6.07
N MET A 691 -14.43 28.29 -6.90
CA MET A 691 -15.18 29.17 -7.82
C MET A 691 -16.65 29.37 -7.36
N PRO A 692 -16.97 30.44 -6.62
CA PRO A 692 -18.35 30.73 -6.21
C PRO A 692 -19.24 31.09 -7.42
N GLY A 693 -20.53 30.79 -7.33
CA GLY A 693 -21.54 31.20 -8.32
C GLY A 693 -21.71 30.29 -9.55
N LEU A 694 -20.92 29.21 -9.70
CA LEU A 694 -21.11 28.27 -10.81
C LEU A 694 -22.39 27.41 -10.64
N PRO A 695 -23.20 27.22 -11.70
CA PRO A 695 -24.27 26.23 -11.71
C PRO A 695 -23.68 24.81 -11.60
N ALA A 696 -24.51 23.81 -11.25
CA ALA A 696 -24.06 22.44 -11.03
C ALA A 696 -23.27 21.86 -12.23
N SER A 697 -23.73 22.09 -13.46
CA SER A 697 -23.02 21.66 -14.67
C SER A 697 -21.67 22.35 -14.85
N GLY A 698 -21.58 23.65 -14.54
CA GLY A 698 -20.35 24.43 -14.58
C GLY A 698 -19.34 23.93 -13.55
N ARG A 699 -19.80 23.70 -12.31
CA ARG A 699 -18.98 23.14 -11.23
C ARG A 699 -18.46 21.73 -11.56
N TYR A 700 -19.31 20.91 -12.16
CA TYR A 700 -18.91 19.59 -12.64
C TYR A 700 -17.81 19.71 -13.71
N ALA A 701 -18.07 20.41 -14.81
CA ALA A 701 -17.23 20.38 -16.00
C ALA A 701 -15.92 21.19 -15.87
N TYR A 702 -15.96 22.34 -15.20
CA TYR A 702 -14.85 23.29 -15.20
C TYR A 702 -14.06 23.33 -13.90
N GLU A 703 -14.60 22.84 -12.80
CA GLU A 703 -13.95 22.92 -11.49
C GLU A 703 -13.56 21.57 -10.93
N LEU A 704 -14.53 20.66 -10.74
CA LEU A 704 -14.30 19.38 -10.07
C LEU A 704 -13.73 18.34 -11.03
N LEU A 705 -14.33 18.14 -12.20
CA LEU A 705 -13.88 17.10 -13.14
C LEU A 705 -12.40 17.27 -13.53
N PRO A 706 -11.89 18.45 -13.94
CA PRO A 706 -10.48 18.60 -14.31
C PRO A 706 -9.50 18.26 -13.18
N ARG A 707 -9.88 18.53 -11.92
CA ARG A 707 -9.07 18.20 -10.73
C ARG A 707 -9.10 16.71 -10.40
N LEU A 708 -10.24 16.07 -10.60
CA LEU A 708 -10.45 14.65 -10.29
C LEU A 708 -10.01 13.71 -11.42
N TYR A 709 -9.97 14.21 -12.66
CA TYR A 709 -9.75 13.42 -13.87
C TYR A 709 -8.44 12.61 -13.89
N PRO A 710 -7.28 13.16 -13.48
CA PRO A 710 -6.03 12.39 -13.47
C PRO A 710 -6.10 11.19 -12.51
N GLY A 711 -6.69 11.39 -11.32
CA GLY A 711 -6.90 10.32 -10.34
C GLY A 711 -7.88 9.27 -10.83
N MET A 712 -8.98 9.70 -11.46
CA MET A 712 -9.97 8.81 -12.05
C MET A 712 -9.39 7.95 -13.18
N LEU A 713 -8.58 8.53 -14.08
CA LEU A 713 -7.89 7.76 -15.12
C LEU A 713 -6.85 6.81 -14.54
N ALA A 714 -6.15 7.19 -13.48
CA ALA A 714 -5.23 6.28 -12.79
C ALA A 714 -5.97 5.07 -12.18
N LEU A 715 -7.15 5.28 -11.59
CA LEU A 715 -8.01 4.19 -11.12
C LEU A 715 -8.51 3.32 -12.29
N LEU A 716 -8.90 3.93 -13.41
CA LEU A 716 -9.36 3.20 -14.60
C LEU A 716 -8.29 2.25 -15.14
N TYR A 717 -7.05 2.73 -15.36
CA TYR A 717 -5.96 1.89 -15.85
C TYR A 717 -5.55 0.80 -14.86
N TYR A 718 -5.69 1.05 -13.56
CA TYR A 718 -5.49 0.01 -12.55
C TYR A 718 -6.58 -1.07 -12.64
N ARG A 719 -7.83 -0.69 -12.88
CA ARG A 719 -8.95 -1.63 -13.03
C ARG A 719 -8.95 -2.33 -14.40
N ALA A 720 -8.30 -1.80 -15.43
CA ALA A 720 -8.25 -2.41 -16.75
C ALA A 720 -7.68 -3.85 -16.75
N GLU A 721 -6.65 -4.14 -15.93
CA GLU A 721 -6.17 -5.54 -15.76
C GLU A 721 -7.22 -6.44 -15.08
N VAL A 722 -7.96 -5.89 -14.11
CA VAL A 722 -9.01 -6.61 -13.39
C VAL A 722 -10.18 -6.90 -14.32
N ILE A 723 -10.63 -5.89 -15.09
CA ILE A 723 -11.68 -6.02 -16.11
C ILE A 723 -11.32 -7.11 -17.11
N LEU A 724 -10.08 -7.10 -17.64
CA LEU A 724 -9.64 -8.14 -18.57
C LEU A 724 -9.70 -9.54 -17.93
N ARG A 725 -9.25 -9.69 -16.68
CA ARG A 725 -9.33 -10.96 -15.97
C ARG A 725 -10.78 -11.41 -15.73
N GLU A 726 -11.68 -10.48 -15.44
CA GLU A 726 -13.11 -10.74 -15.28
C GLU A 726 -13.75 -11.15 -16.62
N THR A 727 -13.29 -10.68 -17.78
CA THR A 727 -13.82 -11.15 -19.08
C THR A 727 -13.70 -12.66 -19.30
N ALA A 728 -12.66 -13.27 -18.71
CA ALA A 728 -12.45 -14.71 -18.81
C ALA A 728 -13.53 -15.45 -18.02
N ILE A 729 -13.90 -15.02 -16.82
CA ILE A 729 -14.95 -15.73 -16.06
C ILE A 729 -16.33 -15.62 -16.69
N LEU A 730 -16.59 -14.52 -17.41
CA LEU A 730 -17.85 -14.34 -18.14
C LEU A 730 -17.99 -15.31 -19.31
N GLY A 731 -16.89 -15.90 -19.76
CA GLY A 731 -16.91 -16.99 -20.73
C GLY A 731 -17.68 -18.22 -20.23
N MET A 732 -17.69 -18.47 -18.92
CA MET A 732 -18.44 -19.59 -18.32
C MET A 732 -19.96 -19.44 -18.41
N LEU A 733 -20.44 -18.26 -18.82
CA LEU A 733 -21.84 -17.97 -19.04
C LEU A 733 -22.26 -18.15 -20.51
N GLY A 734 -21.41 -18.79 -21.33
CA GLY A 734 -21.66 -18.98 -22.76
C GLY A 734 -21.19 -17.81 -23.64
N VAL A 735 -20.43 -16.86 -23.12
CA VAL A 735 -19.90 -15.73 -23.88
C VAL A 735 -18.62 -16.16 -24.59
N ALA A 736 -18.52 -16.00 -25.91
CA ALA A 736 -17.41 -16.51 -26.74
C ALA A 736 -16.04 -15.82 -26.54
N THR A 737 -15.52 -15.81 -25.31
CA THR A 737 -14.19 -15.36 -24.91
C THR A 737 -13.28 -16.57 -24.67
N LEU A 738 -11.98 -16.35 -24.37
CA LEU A 738 -11.08 -17.42 -23.93
C LEU A 738 -11.67 -18.29 -22.80
N GLY A 739 -12.46 -17.70 -21.91
CA GLY A 739 -13.07 -18.42 -20.80
C GLY A 739 -14.04 -19.52 -21.21
N PHE A 740 -14.81 -19.30 -22.27
CA PHE A 740 -15.77 -20.28 -22.79
C PHE A 740 -15.05 -21.54 -23.27
N TYR A 741 -13.97 -21.37 -24.03
CA TYR A 741 -13.16 -22.49 -24.51
C TYR A 741 -12.34 -23.16 -23.40
N ILE A 742 -11.99 -22.42 -22.34
CA ILE A 742 -11.37 -23.01 -21.15
C ILE A 742 -12.37 -23.94 -20.45
N GLU A 743 -13.60 -23.49 -20.23
CA GLU A 743 -14.67 -24.30 -19.62
C GLU A 743 -14.99 -25.53 -20.48
N GLU A 744 -15.17 -25.34 -21.80
CA GLU A 744 -15.39 -26.42 -22.75
C GLU A 744 -14.26 -27.47 -22.70
N GLY A 745 -13.01 -27.02 -22.56
CA GLY A 745 -11.86 -27.89 -22.36
C GLY A 745 -11.95 -28.73 -21.08
N PHE A 746 -12.45 -28.16 -19.97
CA PHE A 746 -12.69 -28.91 -18.75
C PHE A 746 -13.86 -29.89 -18.87
N ASP A 747 -14.95 -29.49 -19.53
CA ASP A 747 -16.14 -30.32 -19.74
C ASP A 747 -15.82 -31.57 -20.58
N TYR A 748 -14.95 -31.43 -21.58
CA TYR A 748 -14.50 -32.55 -22.42
C TYR A 748 -13.21 -33.23 -21.95
N LEU A 749 -12.72 -32.92 -20.74
CA LEU A 749 -11.50 -33.50 -20.15
C LEU A 749 -10.22 -33.26 -20.98
N LEU A 750 -10.20 -32.18 -21.77
CA LEU A 750 -9.05 -31.69 -22.54
C LEU A 750 -8.20 -30.74 -21.68
N PHE A 751 -7.63 -31.28 -20.60
CA PHE A 751 -6.92 -30.49 -19.59
C PHE A 751 -5.68 -29.76 -20.11
N ASP A 752 -4.99 -30.36 -21.08
CA ASP A 752 -3.85 -29.76 -21.78
C ASP A 752 -4.25 -28.51 -22.56
N VAL A 753 -5.38 -28.55 -23.27
CA VAL A 753 -5.95 -27.42 -24.00
C VAL A 753 -6.42 -26.34 -23.02
N ALA A 754 -7.20 -26.72 -22.00
CA ALA A 754 -7.71 -25.80 -20.99
C ALA A 754 -6.56 -25.06 -20.27
N PHE A 755 -5.53 -25.79 -19.85
CA PHE A 755 -4.36 -25.21 -19.19
C PHE A 755 -3.57 -24.29 -20.14
N PHE A 756 -3.38 -24.66 -21.41
CA PHE A 756 -2.75 -23.78 -22.38
C PHE A 756 -3.53 -22.47 -22.58
N LEU A 757 -4.84 -22.52 -22.69
CA LEU A 757 -5.68 -21.32 -22.79
C LEU A 757 -5.60 -20.45 -21.53
N LEU A 758 -5.42 -21.06 -20.35
CA LEU A 758 -5.11 -20.33 -19.11
C LEU A 758 -3.74 -19.64 -19.17
N LEU A 759 -2.71 -20.28 -19.75
CA LEU A 759 -1.41 -19.64 -19.98
C LEU A 759 -1.53 -18.43 -20.92
N VAL A 760 -2.32 -18.54 -22.00
CA VAL A 760 -2.62 -17.44 -22.92
C VAL A 760 -3.32 -16.30 -22.18
N THR A 761 -4.35 -16.61 -21.39
CA THR A 761 -5.08 -15.62 -20.57
C THR A 761 -4.14 -14.91 -19.59
N ALA A 762 -3.27 -15.65 -18.91
CA ALA A 762 -2.29 -15.10 -17.99
C ALA A 762 -1.30 -14.16 -18.69
N ALA A 763 -0.81 -14.54 -19.88
CA ALA A 763 0.11 -13.73 -20.68
C ALA A 763 -0.55 -12.42 -21.15
N LEU A 764 -1.80 -12.47 -21.63
CA LEU A 764 -2.56 -11.28 -22.02
C LEU A 764 -2.75 -10.33 -20.83
N ASN A 765 -3.12 -10.85 -19.67
CA ASN A 765 -3.32 -10.04 -18.47
C ASN A 765 -2.03 -9.36 -17.98
N ILE A 766 -0.91 -10.09 -18.00
CA ILE A 766 0.42 -9.52 -17.68
C ILE A 766 0.82 -8.43 -18.70
N ALA A 767 0.53 -8.63 -19.99
CA ALA A 767 0.81 -7.65 -21.03
C ALA A 767 -0.03 -6.37 -20.85
N VAL A 768 -1.32 -6.50 -20.56
CA VAL A 768 -2.22 -5.36 -20.29
C VAL A 768 -1.82 -4.62 -19.02
N ASP A 769 -1.46 -5.31 -17.95
CA ASP A 769 -0.91 -4.68 -16.73
C ASP A 769 0.37 -3.88 -17.04
N ALA A 770 1.28 -4.43 -17.85
CA ALA A 770 2.48 -3.73 -18.30
C ALA A 770 2.16 -2.48 -19.15
N LEU A 771 1.16 -2.55 -20.04
CA LEU A 771 0.71 -1.43 -20.86
C LEU A 771 0.03 -0.35 -20.01
N SER A 772 -0.90 -0.73 -19.13
CA SER A 772 -1.60 0.18 -18.21
C SER A 772 -0.62 0.95 -17.31
N ARG A 773 0.45 0.30 -16.82
CA ARG A 773 1.51 0.98 -16.07
C ARG A 773 2.26 2.04 -16.88
N ARG A 774 2.43 1.84 -18.19
CA ARG A 774 3.10 2.81 -19.07
C ARG A 774 2.21 4.01 -19.37
N LEU A 775 0.90 3.79 -19.51
CA LEU A 775 -0.08 4.82 -19.84
C LEU A 775 -0.57 5.61 -18.61
N ARG A 776 -0.30 5.13 -17.39
CA ARG A 776 -0.76 5.75 -16.15
C ARG A 776 -0.19 7.18 -15.97
N PRO A 777 -1.02 8.17 -15.59
CA PRO A 777 -0.55 9.51 -15.27
C PRO A 777 0.42 9.47 -14.07
N ARG A 778 1.65 10.00 -14.24
CA ARG A 778 2.69 10.04 -13.19
C ARG A 778 2.49 11.16 -12.16
N GLU A 779 1.70 12.17 -12.51
CA GLU A 779 1.52 13.40 -11.74
C GLU A 779 0.36 13.35 -10.73
N ALA A 780 -0.34 12.21 -10.61
CA ALA A 780 -1.41 12.06 -9.64
C ALA A 780 -0.83 11.64 -8.27
N PRO A 781 -0.82 12.51 -7.24
CA PRO A 781 -0.57 12.06 -5.89
C PRO A 781 -1.75 11.18 -5.48
N ILE A 782 -1.59 9.86 -5.58
CA ILE A 782 -2.45 8.96 -4.81
C ILE A 782 -1.89 8.98 -3.39
N GLU A 783 -2.13 10.08 -2.68
CA GLU A 783 -1.97 10.13 -1.23
C GLU A 783 -3.13 9.38 -0.57
N ASP A 784 -3.17 8.06 -0.77
CA ASP A 784 -3.69 7.14 0.25
C ASP A 784 -3.31 5.69 -0.12
N PRO A 785 -2.40 5.03 0.63
CA PRO A 785 -2.17 3.59 0.50
C PRO A 785 -3.44 2.76 0.75
N CYS A 786 -4.44 3.32 1.46
CA CYS A 786 -5.72 2.66 1.74
C CYS A 786 -6.75 2.77 0.59
N SER A 787 -6.39 3.34 -0.55
CA SER A 787 -7.17 3.24 -1.81
C SER A 787 -6.81 2.02 -2.66
N ARG A 788 -5.87 1.17 -2.20
CA ARG A 788 -5.42 -0.07 -2.85
C ARG A 788 -6.10 -1.33 -2.36
#